data_AF-A0A925HE22-F1
#
_entry.id   AF-A0A925HE22-F1
#
_cell.length_a   1.000
_cell.length_b   1.000
_cell.length_c   1.000
_cell.angle_alpha   90.00
_cell.angle_beta   90.00
_cell.angle_gamma   90.00
#
_symmetry.space_group_name_H-M   'P 1'
#
loop_
_entity.id
_entity.type
_entity.pdbx_description
1 polymer ?
#
loop_
_entity_poly.entity_id
_entity_poly.type
_entity_poly.pdbx_seq_one_letter_code
_entity_poly.pdbx_strand_id
1 'polypeptide(L)'
;MAGRSVINKRPQLPNARPVFPFTAIVGQEEMKLALLLNVIAPLVGGVLVMGHRGTAKSTAVRALASLLPPLKAVRDCDYNCDPSDNNSLCDDCLARLEATGKLKSEPRAVPVVELPLGATEDRVCGTIDLGRALREGIKVFEPGLLARANRGFLYIDEVNLLEDHLVDLLLDVAATSRNRVEREGVSAEHPSRFVLVGSGNPEEGELRPQLLDRFGLSVEVETVQDLDSRVFIVERRAAFDSDPLKFLDAHRDEQERLRGRVLKAARSFPKVEVPRSLLRSIAELCIRLGVDGHRGEITIARAARALAAFEGRRKATAEDVRRVAAMSLRHRLRRDPLEQSGGGARVQTAVEELFGGSGEKGSDGERKTADERGVAKNPGGDQSENSEARPGGRMKSGENDNQKNVDARRGPRLDGGNTVAPTDEVRLKQNLPAEKADMKLRAGRVSQTARRANSRSTSYARRGRHVGAASAEAVTRAIAPDATLRAAVQGHVGRMNDSKGLALRIAPEDLRYKRFRAKTGALFIFLIDTSGSMAANRIGQAKGALAQLLRRSYVNRDRVSLISFRKREATLLLAPSASASLAHKLLDELPVGGATPLAAGLMRALNISRRASIERARRTNLVVFTDGRANVPLAESLTKDGAALKNQIRDEIRRIGATLRGAGVTSLVIDTQNRFTSNGEGQFLAETLGGRYAQLPQLISESELL
;
A
#
# COMPACT_ATOMS: atom_id res chain seq x y z
N MET A 1 -9.55 8.20 70.55
CA MET A 1 -9.56 7.88 69.11
C MET A 1 -10.50 8.82 68.39
N ALA A 2 -10.12 9.42 67.25
CA ALA A 2 -11.02 10.13 66.32
C ALA A 2 -10.25 10.46 65.01
N GLY A 3 -9.95 9.45 64.19
CA GLY A 3 -9.18 9.64 62.97
C GLY A 3 -9.97 10.40 61.90
N ARG A 4 -9.57 11.64 61.57
CA ARG A 4 -10.14 12.37 60.43
C ARG A 4 -9.79 11.64 59.13
N SER A 5 -10.80 11.07 58.48
CA SER A 5 -10.66 10.47 57.15
C SER A 5 -10.27 11.55 56.13
N VAL A 6 -9.01 11.54 55.69
CA VAL A 6 -8.54 12.43 54.64
C VAL A 6 -9.04 11.91 53.30
N ILE A 7 -10.23 12.38 52.88
CA ILE A 7 -10.78 12.11 51.56
C ILE A 7 -9.79 12.63 50.51
N ASN A 8 -9.07 11.70 49.90
CA ASN A 8 -7.88 11.97 49.11
C ASN A 8 -8.28 12.50 47.72
N LYS A 9 -8.65 13.78 47.65
CA LYS A 9 -9.06 14.51 46.44
C LYS A 9 -7.91 14.52 45.41
N ARG A 10 -7.88 13.50 44.56
CA ARG A 10 -7.01 13.47 43.38
C ARG A 10 -7.34 14.63 42.44
N PRO A 11 -6.35 15.20 41.73
CA PRO A 11 -6.61 16.22 40.71
C PRO A 11 -7.36 15.59 39.53
N GLN A 12 -8.67 15.78 39.49
CA GLN A 12 -9.44 15.57 38.25
C GLN A 12 -9.03 16.67 37.27
N LEU A 13 -8.51 16.28 36.11
CA LEU A 13 -8.29 17.22 34.99
C LEU A 13 -9.67 17.71 34.53
N PRO A 14 -9.96 19.03 34.59
CA PRO A 14 -11.28 19.53 34.23
C PRO A 14 -11.58 19.29 32.74
N ASN A 15 -12.87 19.08 32.44
CA ASN A 15 -13.46 18.93 31.10
C ASN A 15 -13.07 17.69 30.28
N ALA A 16 -12.44 16.67 30.86
CA ALA A 16 -12.36 15.36 30.22
C ALA A 16 -13.74 14.67 30.22
N ARG A 17 -14.36 14.50 29.04
CA ARG A 17 -15.56 13.64 28.90
C ARG A 17 -15.20 12.20 29.30
N PRO A 18 -16.09 11.46 30.00
CA PRO A 18 -15.84 10.06 30.34
C PRO A 18 -15.63 9.23 29.06
N VAL A 19 -14.68 8.31 29.11
CA VAL A 19 -14.32 7.42 27.99
C VAL A 19 -14.68 5.99 28.36
N PHE A 20 -15.18 5.21 27.41
CA PHE A 20 -15.54 3.82 27.64
C PHE A 20 -14.29 3.00 28.05
N PRO A 21 -14.32 2.22 29.15
CA PRO A 21 -13.13 1.53 29.65
C PRO A 21 -12.67 0.39 28.73
N PHE A 22 -11.35 0.21 28.59
CA PHE A 22 -10.75 -0.70 27.61
C PHE A 22 -11.02 -2.18 27.94
N THR A 23 -11.07 -2.55 29.23
CA THR A 23 -11.45 -3.92 29.65
C THR A 23 -12.93 -4.25 29.40
N ALA A 24 -13.80 -3.24 29.28
CA ALA A 24 -15.21 -3.47 29.00
C ALA A 24 -15.52 -3.74 27.51
N ILE A 25 -14.55 -3.56 26.62
CA ILE A 25 -14.69 -3.89 25.19
C ILE A 25 -14.80 -5.41 25.07
N VAL A 26 -15.85 -5.91 24.41
CA VAL A 26 -16.13 -7.35 24.26
C VAL A 26 -15.45 -7.89 23.00
N GLY A 27 -14.76 -9.03 23.10
CA GLY A 27 -14.03 -9.65 22.00
C GLY A 27 -12.92 -8.76 21.43
N GLN A 28 -12.63 -8.92 20.12
CA GLN A 28 -11.61 -8.15 19.39
C GLN A 28 -10.18 -8.30 19.96
N GLU A 29 -9.86 -9.48 20.50
CA GLU A 29 -8.61 -9.74 21.22
C GLU A 29 -7.35 -9.54 20.35
N GLU A 30 -7.40 -9.82 19.03
CA GLU A 30 -6.28 -9.52 18.11
C GLU A 30 -5.97 -8.02 18.08
N MET A 31 -7.00 -7.16 17.96
CA MET A 31 -6.86 -5.71 17.96
C MET A 31 -6.40 -5.17 19.32
N LYS A 32 -7.00 -5.64 20.42
CA LYS A 32 -6.58 -5.28 21.78
C LYS A 32 -5.09 -5.59 21.97
N LEU A 33 -4.66 -6.79 21.56
CA LEU A 33 -3.28 -7.23 21.67
C LEU A 33 -2.34 -6.38 20.81
N ALA A 34 -2.64 -6.16 19.53
CA ALA A 34 -1.80 -5.35 18.64
C ALA A 34 -1.61 -3.91 19.13
N LEU A 35 -2.65 -3.29 19.69
CA LEU A 35 -2.59 -1.97 20.32
C LEU A 35 -1.73 -1.97 21.59
N LEU A 36 -1.91 -2.95 22.49
CA LEU A 36 -1.11 -3.10 23.71
C LEU A 36 0.38 -3.34 23.41
N LEU A 37 0.69 -4.17 22.41
CA LEU A 37 2.07 -4.43 21.97
C LEU A 37 2.75 -3.17 21.43
N ASN A 38 2.03 -2.33 20.67
CA ASN A 38 2.58 -1.06 20.18
C ASN A 38 2.76 -0.01 21.29
N VAL A 39 1.97 -0.02 22.36
CA VAL A 39 2.25 0.81 23.54
C VAL A 39 3.53 0.38 24.27
N ILE A 40 3.76 -0.93 24.38
CA ILE A 40 4.97 -1.50 25.01
C ILE A 40 6.20 -1.25 24.13
N ALA A 41 6.06 -1.37 22.81
CA ALA A 41 7.13 -1.21 21.83
C ALA A 41 6.66 -0.41 20.59
N PRO A 42 6.63 0.94 20.63
CA PRO A 42 6.17 1.76 19.49
C PRO A 42 6.92 1.52 18.19
N LEU A 43 8.19 1.11 18.28
CA LEU A 43 9.03 0.73 17.14
C LEU A 43 8.62 -0.61 16.48
N VAL A 44 7.52 -1.24 16.88
CA VAL A 44 6.88 -2.31 16.09
C VAL A 44 6.38 -1.77 14.75
N GLY A 45 5.98 -0.48 14.67
CA GLY A 45 5.62 0.20 13.42
C GLY A 45 4.14 0.59 13.29
N GLY A 46 3.42 0.72 14.40
CA GLY A 46 2.00 1.05 14.42
C GLY A 46 1.08 -0.15 14.18
N VAL A 47 -0.22 0.14 14.15
CA VAL A 47 -1.30 -0.83 13.91
C VAL A 47 -2.20 -0.35 12.78
N LEU A 48 -2.44 -1.21 11.79
CA LEU A 48 -3.51 -1.08 10.81
C LEU A 48 -4.71 -1.92 11.28
N VAL A 49 -5.90 -1.32 11.33
CA VAL A 49 -7.14 -1.93 11.83
C VAL A 49 -8.17 -1.94 10.70
N MET A 50 -8.18 -3.04 9.94
CA MET A 50 -9.13 -3.24 8.85
C MET A 50 -10.44 -3.81 9.39
N GLY A 51 -11.59 -3.31 8.94
CA GLY A 51 -12.88 -3.85 9.34
C GLY A 51 -14.05 -2.91 9.08
N HIS A 52 -15.27 -3.46 9.09
CA HIS A 52 -16.50 -2.73 8.80
C HIS A 52 -16.75 -1.59 9.80
N ARG A 53 -17.67 -0.67 9.45
CA ARG A 53 -18.10 0.44 10.31
C ARG A 53 -18.83 -0.10 11.55
N GLY A 54 -18.77 0.64 12.67
CA GLY A 54 -19.38 0.23 13.95
C GLY A 54 -18.55 -0.70 14.84
N THR A 55 -17.43 -1.25 14.35
CA THR A 55 -16.54 -2.20 15.05
C THR A 55 -15.67 -1.59 16.16
N ALA A 56 -16.10 -0.51 16.82
CA ALA A 56 -15.43 0.14 17.97
C ALA A 56 -13.95 0.58 17.80
N LYS A 57 -13.39 0.58 16.57
CA LYS A 57 -11.98 0.88 16.27
C LYS A 57 -11.43 2.15 16.95
N SER A 58 -12.10 3.29 16.77
CA SER A 58 -11.73 4.58 17.39
C SER A 58 -11.95 4.59 18.91
N THR A 59 -13.02 3.93 19.39
CA THR A 59 -13.30 3.75 20.81
C THR A 59 -12.16 3.03 21.52
N ALA A 60 -11.61 1.96 20.93
CA ALA A 60 -10.51 1.19 21.51
C ALA A 60 -9.22 2.02 21.68
N VAL A 61 -8.87 2.86 20.71
CA VAL A 61 -7.70 3.76 20.79
C VAL A 61 -7.89 4.81 21.91
N ARG A 62 -9.07 5.45 21.95
CA ARG A 62 -9.41 6.44 22.98
C ARG A 62 -9.44 5.80 24.38
N ALA A 63 -10.01 4.59 24.49
CA ALA A 63 -10.05 3.81 25.72
C ALA A 63 -8.63 3.45 26.22
N LEU A 64 -7.75 2.99 25.32
CA LEU A 64 -6.36 2.69 25.65
C LEU A 64 -5.58 3.92 26.10
N ALA A 65 -5.77 5.08 25.48
CA ALA A 65 -5.17 6.33 25.94
C ALA A 65 -5.62 6.73 27.36
N SER A 66 -6.91 6.51 27.69
CA SER A 66 -7.45 6.75 29.04
C SER A 66 -6.97 5.76 30.10
N LEU A 67 -6.52 4.57 29.69
CA LEU A 67 -5.96 3.52 30.55
C LEU A 67 -4.51 3.84 30.97
N LEU A 68 -3.76 4.60 30.18
CA LEU A 68 -2.37 4.95 30.48
C LEU A 68 -2.27 6.02 31.57
N PRO A 69 -1.18 6.04 32.37
CA PRO A 69 -0.96 7.09 33.36
C PRO A 69 -0.77 8.45 32.67
N PRO A 70 -1.15 9.56 33.32
CA PRO A 70 -0.92 10.89 32.77
C PRO A 70 0.58 11.15 32.55
N LEU A 71 0.89 11.79 31.44
CA LEU A 71 2.23 12.21 31.08
C LEU A 71 2.71 13.29 32.06
N LYS A 72 3.93 13.14 32.59
CA LYS A 72 4.67 14.28 33.15
C LYS A 72 5.16 15.11 31.96
N ALA A 73 4.56 16.27 31.72
CA ALA A 73 4.91 17.16 30.61
C ALA A 73 5.58 18.44 31.14
N VAL A 74 6.49 19.03 30.36
CA VAL A 74 6.97 20.39 30.62
C VAL A 74 5.78 21.36 30.53
N ARG A 75 5.64 22.22 31.53
CA ARG A 75 4.59 23.24 31.55
C ARG A 75 4.86 24.30 30.48
N ASP A 76 3.79 24.81 29.86
CA ASP A 76 3.86 25.85 28.82
C ASP A 76 4.77 25.44 27.64
N CYS A 77 4.63 24.17 27.21
CA CYS A 77 5.27 23.54 26.05
C CYS A 77 4.22 22.85 25.16
N ASP A 78 4.23 23.11 23.85
CA ASP A 78 3.28 22.54 22.88
C ASP A 78 3.55 21.07 22.54
N TYR A 79 4.81 20.65 22.62
CA TYR A 79 5.29 19.31 22.25
C TYR A 79 5.15 18.28 23.37
N ASN A 80 4.57 18.65 24.52
CA ASN A 80 4.44 17.78 25.71
C ASN A 80 5.77 17.12 26.13
N CYS A 81 6.92 17.79 26.02
CA CYS A 81 8.23 17.20 26.30
C CYS A 81 8.34 16.57 27.70
N ASP A 82 9.19 15.55 27.84
CA ASP A 82 9.43 14.90 29.13
C ASP A 82 10.55 15.64 29.88
N PRO A 83 10.30 16.21 31.08
CA PRO A 83 11.32 16.91 31.87
C PRO A 83 12.39 15.97 32.48
N SER A 84 12.39 14.68 32.14
CA SER A 84 13.39 13.69 32.54
C SER A 84 14.07 12.93 31.39
N ASP A 85 13.77 13.28 30.13
CA ASP A 85 14.47 12.74 28.94
C ASP A 85 15.07 13.86 28.09
N ASN A 86 16.32 14.24 28.40
CA ASN A 86 17.04 15.31 27.73
C ASN A 86 17.21 15.09 26.21
N ASN A 87 17.17 13.83 25.73
CA ASN A 87 17.32 13.50 24.30
C ASN A 87 16.03 13.76 23.49
N SER A 88 14.89 13.91 24.19
CA SER A 88 13.54 14.07 23.62
C SER A 88 12.93 15.45 23.92
N LEU A 89 13.75 16.44 24.26
CA LEU A 89 13.33 17.84 24.37
C LEU A 89 13.20 18.50 22.98
N CYS A 90 12.37 19.54 22.89
CA CYS A 90 12.45 20.53 21.82
C CYS A 90 13.41 21.67 22.21
N ASP A 91 13.84 22.46 21.22
CA ASP A 91 14.85 23.51 21.38
C ASP A 91 14.52 24.53 22.48
N ASP A 92 13.25 24.95 22.59
CA ASP A 92 12.76 25.83 23.65
C ASP A 92 12.84 25.17 25.05
N CYS A 93 12.52 23.88 25.18
CA CYS A 93 12.70 23.16 26.43
C CYS A 93 14.18 22.96 26.78
N LEU A 94 15.04 22.77 25.78
CA LEU A 94 16.49 22.65 25.96
C LEU A 94 17.09 23.98 26.45
N ALA A 95 16.81 25.09 25.77
CA ALA A 95 17.25 26.43 26.17
C ALA A 95 16.72 26.83 27.56
N ARG A 96 15.46 26.50 27.90
CA ARG A 96 14.91 26.71 29.25
C ARG A 96 15.63 25.86 30.31
N LEU A 97 16.03 24.62 29.97
CA LEU A 97 16.78 23.75 30.87
C LEU A 97 18.20 24.27 31.09
N GLU A 98 18.89 24.73 30.05
CA GLU A 98 20.22 25.34 30.14
C GLU A 98 20.21 26.63 30.96
N ALA A 99 19.22 27.51 30.73
CA ALA A 99 19.11 28.80 31.41
C ALA A 99 18.65 28.72 32.88
N THR A 100 17.94 27.66 33.29
CA THR A 100 17.34 27.58 34.65
C THR A 100 17.70 26.32 35.45
N GLY A 101 18.35 25.34 34.83
CA GLY A 101 18.71 24.04 35.41
C GLY A 101 17.53 23.12 35.73
N LYS A 102 16.27 23.58 35.71
CA LYS A 102 15.08 22.80 36.12
C LYS A 102 13.81 23.19 35.37
N LEU A 103 13.29 22.26 34.57
CA LEU A 103 12.00 22.42 33.89
C LEU A 103 10.81 22.19 34.85
N LYS A 104 9.90 23.17 34.92
CA LYS A 104 8.61 23.03 35.63
C LYS A 104 7.72 22.06 34.86
N SER A 105 6.98 21.21 35.57
CA SER A 105 6.21 20.12 34.96
C SER A 105 4.83 19.92 35.55
N GLU A 106 3.88 19.49 34.73
CA GLU A 106 2.49 19.24 35.09
C GLU A 106 1.99 17.89 34.54
N PRO A 107 0.98 17.26 35.18
CA PRO A 107 0.36 16.05 34.65
C PRO A 107 -0.62 16.40 33.51
N ARG A 108 -0.39 15.86 32.31
CA ARG A 108 -1.30 15.96 31.16
C ARG A 108 -1.86 14.58 30.81
N ALA A 109 -3.09 14.52 30.29
CA ALA A 109 -3.61 13.29 29.71
C ALA A 109 -2.78 12.86 28.49
N VAL A 110 -2.73 11.56 28.19
CA VAL A 110 -2.08 11.06 26.98
C VAL A 110 -2.87 11.57 25.75
N PRO A 111 -2.26 12.32 24.82
CA PRO A 111 -2.99 12.89 23.71
C PRO A 111 -3.42 11.82 22.71
N VAL A 112 -4.67 11.92 22.24
CA VAL A 112 -5.15 11.22 21.04
C VAL A 112 -5.43 12.30 20.01
N VAL A 113 -4.66 12.32 18.94
CA VAL A 113 -4.83 13.26 17.84
C VAL A 113 -5.43 12.51 16.66
N GLU A 114 -6.55 13.02 16.14
CA GLU A 114 -7.25 12.44 15.01
C GLU A 114 -6.90 13.23 13.74
N LEU A 115 -6.45 12.53 12.70
CA LEU A 115 -6.10 13.09 11.41
C LEU A 115 -7.35 13.15 10.51
N PRO A 116 -7.88 14.33 10.15
CA PRO A 116 -8.98 14.41 9.20
C PRO A 116 -8.48 14.13 7.78
N LEU A 117 -9.29 13.43 6.97
CA LEU A 117 -8.96 13.08 5.58
C LEU A 117 -8.54 14.27 4.70
N GLY A 118 -9.10 15.45 4.96
CA GLY A 118 -8.77 16.71 4.28
C GLY A 118 -7.60 17.50 4.90
N ALA A 119 -6.75 16.88 5.73
CA ALA A 119 -5.59 17.55 6.30
C ALA A 119 -4.58 17.96 5.22
N THR A 120 -4.19 19.23 5.21
CA THR A 120 -3.01 19.66 4.46
C THR A 120 -1.74 19.19 5.18
N GLU A 121 -0.70 18.88 4.41
CA GLU A 121 0.63 18.53 4.92
C GLU A 121 1.15 19.56 5.93
N ASP A 122 0.93 20.85 5.66
CA ASP A 122 1.32 21.96 6.54
C ASP A 122 0.59 21.93 7.89
N ARG A 123 -0.66 21.42 7.95
CA ARG A 123 -1.41 21.20 9.20
C ARG A 123 -0.94 19.95 9.95
N VAL A 124 -0.43 18.95 9.23
CA VAL A 124 0.14 17.73 9.83
C VAL A 124 1.49 18.02 10.47
N CYS A 125 2.39 18.64 9.71
CA CYS A 125 3.79 18.84 10.07
C CYS A 125 4.02 20.11 10.90
N GLY A 126 3.17 21.12 10.75
CA GLY A 126 3.43 22.49 11.19
C GLY A 126 3.93 23.36 10.04
N THR A 127 3.87 24.67 10.24
CA THR A 127 4.13 25.68 9.21
C THR A 127 4.74 26.95 9.82
N ILE A 128 4.93 28.01 9.04
CA ILE A 128 5.35 29.33 9.56
C ILE A 128 4.09 30.18 9.78
N ASP A 129 4.00 30.87 10.91
CA ASP A 129 3.01 31.94 11.10
C ASP A 129 3.36 33.12 10.19
N LEU A 130 2.85 33.06 8.95
CA LEU A 130 2.96 34.13 7.96
C LEU A 130 2.37 35.46 8.47
N GLY A 131 1.38 35.41 9.37
CA GLY A 131 0.75 36.58 9.96
C GLY A 131 1.70 37.33 10.88
N ARG A 132 2.52 36.64 11.68
CA ARG A 132 3.61 37.23 12.47
C ARG A 132 4.82 37.58 11.61
N ALA A 133 5.25 36.68 10.73
CA ALA A 133 6.41 36.92 9.89
C ALA A 133 6.28 38.18 9.01
N LEU A 134 5.05 38.53 8.58
CA LEU A 134 4.78 39.74 7.78
C LEU A 134 4.51 41.01 8.61
N ARG A 135 4.04 40.92 9.87
CA ARG A 135 3.73 42.08 10.72
C ARG A 135 4.86 42.46 11.68
N GLU A 136 5.53 41.45 12.22
CA GLU A 136 6.52 41.58 13.30
C GLU A 136 7.94 41.30 12.77
N GLY A 137 8.09 40.74 11.56
CA GLY A 137 9.36 40.28 11.00
C GLY A 137 9.89 38.97 11.61
N ILE A 138 9.21 38.44 12.64
CA ILE A 138 9.64 37.27 13.41
C ILE A 138 9.14 35.99 12.75
N LYS A 139 10.06 35.10 12.37
CA LYS A 139 9.74 33.75 11.89
C LYS A 139 9.34 32.85 13.07
N VAL A 140 8.04 32.75 13.36
CA VAL A 140 7.49 31.82 14.35
C VAL A 140 7.01 30.54 13.65
N PHE A 141 7.37 29.37 14.17
CA PHE A 141 6.87 28.07 13.71
C PHE A 141 5.56 27.72 14.44
N GLU A 142 4.51 27.40 13.70
CA GLU A 142 3.22 26.94 14.22
C GLU A 142 3.21 25.39 14.29
N PRO A 143 3.09 24.77 15.48
CA PRO A 143 3.20 23.33 15.65
C PRO A 143 1.98 22.55 15.11
N GLY A 144 2.24 21.58 14.22
CA GLY A 144 1.21 20.77 13.58
C GLY A 144 0.59 19.67 14.46
N LEU A 145 -0.28 18.86 13.84
CA LEU A 145 -0.88 17.67 14.48
C LEU A 145 0.19 16.69 15.04
N LEU A 146 1.33 16.56 14.36
CA LEU A 146 2.47 15.73 14.81
C LEU A 146 3.08 16.19 16.14
N ALA A 147 3.20 17.51 16.37
CA ALA A 147 3.68 18.05 17.64
C ALA A 147 2.72 17.69 18.78
N ARG A 148 1.42 17.85 18.53
CA ARG A 148 0.36 17.55 19.50
C ARG A 148 0.22 16.06 19.81
N ALA A 149 0.60 15.18 18.88
CA ALA A 149 0.57 13.72 19.05
C ALA A 149 1.74 13.18 19.88
N ASN A 150 2.79 13.98 20.12
CA ASN A 150 3.99 13.52 20.81
C ASN A 150 3.68 12.94 22.21
N ARG A 151 4.28 11.78 22.50
CA ARG A 151 4.05 10.91 23.68
C ARG A 151 2.62 10.37 23.82
N GLY A 152 1.83 10.35 22.73
CA GLY A 152 0.50 9.75 22.69
C GLY A 152 0.20 8.98 21.40
N PHE A 153 -1.00 9.15 20.86
CA PHE A 153 -1.52 8.42 19.70
C PHE A 153 -1.84 9.37 18.55
N LEU A 154 -1.53 8.93 17.33
CA LEU A 154 -2.06 9.51 16.09
C LEU A 154 -3.02 8.49 15.47
N TYR A 155 -4.31 8.82 15.47
CA TYR A 155 -5.36 8.02 14.83
C TYR A 155 -5.69 8.59 13.46
N ILE A 156 -5.67 7.73 12.44
CA ILE A 156 -6.13 8.05 11.08
C ILE A 156 -7.36 7.19 10.83
N ASP A 157 -8.51 7.82 10.58
CA ASP A 157 -9.66 7.07 10.06
C ASP A 157 -9.64 7.03 8.54
N GLU A 158 -10.21 5.97 7.97
CA GLU A 158 -10.29 5.71 6.52
C GLU A 158 -8.94 5.97 5.77
N VAL A 159 -7.83 5.38 6.25
CA VAL A 159 -6.45 5.53 5.69
C VAL A 159 -6.41 5.35 4.17
N ASN A 160 -7.27 4.49 3.65
CA ASN A 160 -7.48 4.18 2.23
C ASN A 160 -7.73 5.42 1.36
N LEU A 161 -8.24 6.50 1.97
CA LEU A 161 -8.60 7.76 1.32
C LEU A 161 -7.55 8.88 1.52
N LEU A 162 -6.52 8.67 2.36
CA LEU A 162 -5.48 9.67 2.61
C LEU A 162 -4.50 9.76 1.44
N GLU A 163 -3.97 10.96 1.15
CA GLU A 163 -3.02 11.13 0.05
C GLU A 163 -1.68 10.41 0.33
N ASP A 164 -1.21 9.62 -0.64
CA ASP A 164 0.02 8.78 -0.58
C ASP A 164 1.17 9.44 0.21
N HIS A 165 1.48 10.72 -0.07
CA HIS A 165 2.60 11.47 0.51
C HIS A 165 2.46 11.77 2.01
N LEU A 166 1.23 11.92 2.51
CA LEU A 166 0.96 12.08 3.94
C LEU A 166 1.20 10.76 4.66
N VAL A 167 0.77 9.63 4.06
CA VAL A 167 0.95 8.31 4.66
C VAL A 167 2.44 7.98 4.77
N ASP A 168 3.22 8.20 3.70
CA ASP A 168 4.70 8.04 3.72
C ASP A 168 5.35 8.88 4.84
N LEU A 169 5.02 10.18 4.93
CA LEU A 169 5.58 11.09 5.93
C LEU A 169 5.25 10.66 7.36
N LEU A 170 3.99 10.28 7.62
CA LEU A 170 3.55 9.85 8.96
C LEU A 170 4.23 8.54 9.40
N LEU A 171 4.54 7.65 8.46
CA LEU A 171 5.26 6.41 8.71
C LEU A 171 6.76 6.65 8.93
N ASP A 172 7.36 7.58 8.18
CA ASP A 172 8.76 7.99 8.39
C ASP A 172 8.95 8.70 9.75
N VAL A 173 8.04 9.60 10.13
CA VAL A 173 8.06 10.25 11.47
C VAL A 173 7.78 9.24 12.60
N ALA A 174 6.86 8.29 12.42
CA ALA A 174 6.62 7.23 13.41
C ALA A 174 7.85 6.34 13.61
N ALA A 175 8.62 6.07 12.54
CA ALA A 175 9.85 5.28 12.59
C ALA A 175 11.03 6.05 13.22
N THR A 176 11.19 7.34 12.92
CA THR A 176 12.29 8.18 13.45
C THR A 176 11.98 8.80 14.82
N SER A 177 10.71 8.86 15.22
CA SER A 177 10.21 9.56 16.42
C SER A 177 10.48 11.07 16.45
N ARG A 178 10.85 11.68 15.32
CA ARG A 178 11.08 13.13 15.15
C ARG A 178 10.47 13.64 13.86
N ASN A 179 9.82 14.80 13.93
CA ASN A 179 9.29 15.50 12.76
C ASN A 179 10.28 16.61 12.36
N ARG A 180 10.63 16.69 11.08
CA ARG A 180 11.59 17.65 10.53
C ARG A 180 10.96 18.38 9.35
N VAL A 181 10.87 19.70 9.45
CA VAL A 181 10.18 20.57 8.50
C VAL A 181 11.18 21.54 7.88
N GLU A 182 11.57 21.27 6.63
CA GLU A 182 12.46 22.11 5.83
C GLU A 182 11.63 22.82 4.74
N ARG A 183 11.07 23.99 5.07
CA ARG A 183 10.16 24.77 4.20
C ARG A 183 10.40 26.26 4.32
N GLU A 184 10.20 26.98 3.21
CA GLU A 184 10.14 28.46 3.16
C GLU A 184 11.35 29.19 3.79
N GLY A 185 12.52 28.55 3.85
CA GLY A 185 13.72 29.11 4.50
C GLY A 185 13.68 29.03 6.03
N VAL A 186 13.00 28.01 6.56
CA VAL A 186 13.06 27.53 7.95
C VAL A 186 13.38 26.04 7.92
N SER A 187 14.25 25.62 8.84
CA SER A 187 14.47 24.21 9.20
C SER A 187 14.12 24.08 10.67
N ALA A 188 13.01 23.41 10.97
CA ALA A 188 12.56 23.12 12.33
C ALA A 188 12.53 21.61 12.54
N GLU A 189 12.99 21.14 13.70
CA GLU A 189 12.93 19.72 14.08
C GLU A 189 12.36 19.61 15.50
N HIS A 190 11.43 18.68 15.73
CA HIS A 190 10.83 18.50 17.05
C HIS A 190 10.54 17.03 17.37
N PRO A 191 10.53 16.63 18.66
CA PRO A 191 10.10 15.29 19.07
C PRO A 191 8.66 15.03 18.63
N SER A 192 8.43 13.84 18.08
CA SER A 192 7.12 13.39 17.58
C SER A 192 7.01 11.87 17.69
N ARG A 193 7.15 11.37 18.93
CA ARG A 193 7.07 9.94 19.26
C ARG A 193 5.64 9.56 19.63
N PHE A 194 4.90 8.96 18.71
CA PHE A 194 3.51 8.55 18.90
C PHE A 194 3.28 7.09 18.47
N VAL A 195 2.21 6.48 18.97
CA VAL A 195 1.68 5.22 18.42
C VAL A 195 0.77 5.58 17.25
N LEU A 196 1.16 5.17 16.03
CA LEU A 196 0.35 5.29 14.83
C LEU A 196 -0.74 4.21 14.81
N VAL A 197 -2.00 4.60 14.67
CA VAL A 197 -3.13 3.68 14.44
C VAL A 197 -3.92 4.12 13.22
N GLY A 198 -3.92 3.28 12.18
CA GLY A 198 -4.72 3.46 10.98
C GLY A 198 -5.98 2.61 11.02
N SER A 199 -7.13 3.18 10.67
CA SER A 199 -8.39 2.46 10.44
C SER A 199 -8.70 2.41 8.94
N GLY A 200 -9.16 1.25 8.44
CA GLY A 200 -9.58 1.09 7.05
C GLY A 200 -10.84 0.24 6.93
N ASN A 201 -11.60 0.46 5.84
CA ASN A 201 -12.70 -0.40 5.42
C ASN A 201 -12.31 -1.07 4.08
N PRO A 202 -12.21 -2.41 3.99
CA PRO A 202 -11.87 -3.10 2.75
C PRO A 202 -12.76 -2.73 1.54
N GLU A 203 -14.02 -2.36 1.77
CA GLU A 203 -15.00 -2.00 0.74
C GLU A 203 -14.67 -0.68 0.02
N GLU A 204 -13.98 0.24 0.70
CA GLU A 204 -13.67 1.59 0.20
C GLU A 204 -12.40 1.64 -0.65
N GLY A 205 -11.68 0.52 -0.74
CA GLY A 205 -10.49 0.34 -1.58
C GLY A 205 -9.33 -0.31 -0.83
N GLU A 206 -8.46 -1.01 -1.57
CA GLU A 206 -7.27 -1.62 -0.99
C GLU A 206 -6.11 -0.63 -0.87
N LEU A 207 -5.44 -0.65 0.28
CA LEU A 207 -4.20 0.10 0.50
C LEU A 207 -3.09 -0.36 -0.44
N ARG A 208 -2.18 0.56 -0.78
CA ARG A 208 -0.99 0.23 -1.57
C ARG A 208 -0.09 -0.74 -0.80
N PRO A 209 0.50 -1.77 -1.45
CA PRO A 209 1.46 -2.67 -0.81
C PRO A 209 2.63 -1.96 -0.12
N GLN A 210 3.11 -0.84 -0.69
CA GLN A 210 4.19 -0.03 -0.10
C GLN A 210 3.80 0.63 1.23
N LEU A 211 2.51 0.92 1.44
CA LEU A 211 1.99 1.49 2.68
C LEU A 211 1.70 0.38 3.69
N LEU A 212 1.15 -0.75 3.24
CA LEU A 212 0.97 -1.95 4.05
C LEU A 212 2.30 -2.41 4.66
N ASP A 213 3.35 -2.63 3.86
CA ASP A 213 4.67 -3.06 4.34
C ASP A 213 5.32 -2.09 5.35
N ARG A 214 4.97 -0.80 5.30
CA ARG A 214 5.44 0.18 6.28
C ARG A 214 4.71 0.07 7.64
N PHE A 215 3.46 -0.40 7.70
CA PHE A 215 2.78 -0.69 8.97
C PHE A 215 3.37 -1.93 9.65
N GLY A 216 3.58 -1.85 10.96
CA GLY A 216 4.05 -2.95 11.79
C GLY A 216 3.07 -4.11 11.81
N LEU A 217 1.97 -3.93 12.54
CA LEU A 217 0.90 -4.94 12.68
C LEU A 217 -0.31 -4.57 11.83
N SER A 218 -0.98 -5.56 11.26
CA SER A 218 -2.31 -5.45 10.67
C SER A 218 -3.24 -6.42 11.37
N VAL A 219 -4.43 -5.97 11.75
CA VAL A 219 -5.49 -6.79 12.35
C VAL A 219 -6.79 -6.62 11.56
N GLU A 220 -7.57 -7.70 11.47
CA GLU A 220 -8.90 -7.67 10.85
C GLU A 220 -9.95 -7.79 11.95
N VAL A 221 -10.88 -6.83 11.96
CA VAL A 221 -11.89 -6.66 13.01
C VAL A 221 -13.26 -6.89 12.40
N GLU A 222 -13.73 -8.13 12.52
CA GLU A 222 -15.05 -8.54 12.11
C GLU A 222 -16.12 -8.08 13.12
N THR A 223 -17.37 -8.03 12.67
CA THR A 223 -18.52 -7.92 13.57
C THR A 223 -18.70 -9.24 14.31
N VAL A 224 -18.75 -9.19 15.64
CA VAL A 224 -19.05 -10.36 16.48
C VAL A 224 -20.38 -10.96 16.02
N GLN A 225 -20.39 -12.23 15.65
CA GLN A 225 -21.58 -12.92 15.13
C GLN A 225 -22.38 -13.64 16.22
N ASP A 226 -21.73 -13.96 17.34
CA ASP A 226 -22.35 -14.57 18.52
C ASP A 226 -23.47 -13.68 19.10
N LEU A 227 -24.64 -14.27 19.38
CA LEU A 227 -25.83 -13.54 19.80
C LEU A 227 -25.64 -12.92 21.19
N ASP A 228 -25.16 -13.71 22.15
CA ASP A 228 -25.03 -13.30 23.54
C ASP A 228 -23.99 -12.18 23.67
N SER A 229 -22.83 -12.32 23.01
CA SER A 229 -21.83 -11.27 22.93
C SER A 229 -22.35 -9.99 22.26
N ARG A 230 -23.23 -10.09 21.25
CA ARG A 230 -23.85 -8.90 20.63
C ARG A 230 -24.84 -8.20 21.57
N VAL A 231 -25.67 -8.94 22.30
CA VAL A 231 -26.56 -8.38 23.33
C VAL A 231 -25.72 -7.69 24.42
N PHE A 232 -24.70 -8.38 24.93
CA PHE A 232 -23.81 -7.87 25.98
C PHE A 232 -23.04 -6.60 25.58
N ILE A 233 -22.70 -6.42 24.29
CA ILE A 233 -22.14 -5.17 23.76
C ILE A 233 -23.16 -4.02 23.87
N VAL A 234 -24.43 -4.27 23.53
CA VAL A 234 -25.50 -3.26 23.60
C VAL A 234 -25.82 -2.91 25.06
N GLU A 235 -25.92 -3.92 25.94
CA GLU A 235 -26.15 -3.71 27.38
C GLU A 235 -25.02 -2.89 28.03
N ARG A 236 -23.76 -3.27 27.81
CA ARG A 236 -22.59 -2.51 28.32
C ARG A 236 -22.57 -1.09 27.78
N ARG A 237 -22.99 -0.88 26.52
CA ARG A 237 -23.07 0.46 25.94
C ARG A 237 -24.17 1.30 26.59
N ALA A 238 -25.37 0.75 26.77
CA ALA A 238 -26.48 1.42 27.45
C ALA A 238 -26.18 1.72 28.92
N ALA A 239 -25.51 0.80 29.63
CA ALA A 239 -25.05 1.00 31.01
C ALA A 239 -24.04 2.16 31.12
N PHE A 240 -23.09 2.26 30.17
CA PHE A 240 -22.16 3.39 30.12
C PHE A 240 -22.83 4.72 29.72
N ASP A 241 -23.77 4.70 28.76
CA ASP A 241 -24.44 5.93 28.31
C ASP A 241 -25.48 6.47 29.31
N SER A 242 -25.98 5.62 30.23
CA SER A 242 -26.90 6.01 31.29
C SER A 242 -26.21 6.51 32.57
N ASP A 243 -25.14 5.84 33.04
CA ASP A 243 -24.28 6.35 34.11
C ASP A 243 -22.79 6.04 33.82
N PRO A 244 -22.07 6.96 33.15
CA PRO A 244 -20.66 6.76 32.82
C PRO A 244 -19.76 6.64 34.04
N LEU A 245 -20.12 7.26 35.17
CA LEU A 245 -19.27 7.32 36.36
C LEU A 245 -19.35 6.01 37.16
N LYS A 246 -20.56 5.50 37.37
CA LYS A 246 -20.79 4.19 38.00
C LYS A 246 -20.21 3.05 37.15
N PHE A 247 -20.35 3.12 35.81
CA PHE A 247 -19.75 2.13 34.91
C PHE A 247 -18.21 2.16 34.96
N LEU A 248 -17.61 3.36 35.06
CA LEU A 248 -16.16 3.51 35.19
C LEU A 248 -15.62 2.99 36.52
N ASP A 249 -16.35 3.18 37.63
CA ASP A 249 -15.91 2.66 38.93
C ASP A 249 -16.05 1.12 39.01
N ALA A 250 -17.09 0.54 38.40
CA ALA A 250 -17.27 -0.91 38.30
C ALA A 250 -16.12 -1.62 37.55
N HIS A 251 -15.61 -1.05 36.45
CA HIS A 251 -14.49 -1.61 35.68
C HIS A 251 -13.10 -1.14 36.15
N ARG A 252 -13.02 -0.35 37.22
CA ARG A 252 -11.80 0.33 37.70
C ARG A 252 -10.69 -0.64 38.09
N ASP A 253 -11.03 -1.72 38.77
CA ASP A 253 -10.08 -2.73 39.24
C ASP A 253 -9.44 -3.50 38.08
N GLU A 254 -10.21 -3.84 37.06
CA GLU A 254 -9.71 -4.49 35.84
C GLU A 254 -8.75 -3.56 35.08
N GLN A 255 -9.15 -2.29 34.91
CA GLN A 255 -8.34 -1.25 34.28
C GLN A 255 -7.02 -1.04 35.06
N GLU A 256 -7.05 -0.98 36.39
CA GLU A 256 -5.83 -0.84 37.20
C GLU A 256 -4.91 -2.07 37.08
N ARG A 257 -5.47 -3.30 37.09
CA ARG A 257 -4.72 -4.54 36.86
C ARG A 257 -4.05 -4.55 35.48
N LEU A 258 -4.78 -4.17 34.42
CA LEU A 258 -4.25 -4.11 33.06
C LEU A 258 -3.19 -3.01 32.91
N ARG A 259 -3.41 -1.82 33.49
CA ARG A 259 -2.43 -0.72 33.55
C ARG A 259 -1.14 -1.16 34.24
N GLY A 260 -1.26 -1.85 35.37
CA GLY A 260 -0.12 -2.44 36.08
C GLY A 260 0.68 -3.41 35.22
N ARG A 261 0.02 -4.28 34.44
CA ARG A 261 0.67 -5.17 33.47
C ARG A 261 1.40 -4.39 32.37
N VAL A 262 0.75 -3.43 31.71
CA VAL A 262 1.35 -2.63 30.62
C VAL A 262 2.57 -1.85 31.13
N LEU A 263 2.49 -1.23 32.31
CA LEU A 263 3.62 -0.48 32.87
C LEU A 263 4.78 -1.38 33.34
N LYS A 264 4.48 -2.59 33.85
CA LYS A 264 5.50 -3.60 34.15
C LYS A 264 6.19 -4.08 32.85
N ALA A 265 5.42 -4.27 31.78
CA ALA A 265 5.90 -4.70 30.48
C ALA A 265 6.78 -3.66 29.78
N ALA A 266 6.37 -2.39 29.74
CA ALA A 266 7.18 -1.31 29.18
C ALA A 266 8.52 -1.14 29.91
N ARG A 267 8.56 -1.39 31.24
CA ARG A 267 9.78 -1.39 32.05
C ARG A 267 10.65 -2.65 31.87
N SER A 268 10.06 -3.81 31.55
CA SER A 268 10.79 -5.06 31.34
C SER A 268 11.29 -5.23 29.92
N PHE A 269 10.58 -4.70 28.90
CA PHE A 269 10.88 -4.85 27.47
C PHE A 269 12.35 -4.63 27.08
N PRO A 270 13.08 -3.60 27.58
CA PRO A 270 14.51 -3.42 27.30
C PRO A 270 15.40 -4.59 27.75
N LYS A 271 14.95 -5.40 28.71
CA LYS A 271 15.64 -6.55 29.31
C LYS A 271 15.16 -7.92 28.79
N VAL A 272 14.17 -7.96 27.87
CA VAL A 272 13.69 -9.21 27.28
C VAL A 272 14.53 -9.59 26.07
N GLU A 273 15.02 -10.83 26.04
CA GLU A 273 15.84 -11.39 24.96
C GLU A 273 14.99 -12.15 23.92
N VAL A 274 15.44 -12.15 22.67
CA VAL A 274 14.94 -13.03 21.61
C VAL A 274 16.05 -14.04 21.28
N PRO A 275 15.89 -15.34 21.58
CA PRO A 275 16.94 -16.34 21.34
C PRO A 275 17.36 -16.43 19.87
N ARG A 276 18.65 -16.71 19.59
CA ARG A 276 19.16 -16.86 18.22
C ARG A 276 18.49 -18.02 17.46
N SER A 277 18.07 -19.08 18.16
CA SER A 277 17.23 -20.15 17.61
C SER A 277 15.88 -19.63 17.13
N LEU A 278 15.20 -18.82 17.94
CA LEU A 278 13.91 -18.22 17.60
C LEU A 278 14.04 -17.24 16.43
N LEU A 279 15.11 -16.44 16.38
CA LEU A 279 15.42 -15.58 15.22
C LEU A 279 15.62 -16.40 13.92
N ARG A 280 16.23 -17.59 14.00
CA ARG A 280 16.35 -18.50 12.84
C ARG A 280 14.97 -18.98 12.37
N SER A 281 14.10 -19.42 13.29
CA SER A 281 12.73 -19.86 12.94
C SER A 281 11.87 -18.72 12.39
N ILE A 282 12.03 -17.48 12.89
CA ILE A 282 11.36 -16.29 12.35
C ILE A 282 11.82 -16.00 10.90
N ALA A 283 13.13 -16.09 10.64
CA ALA A 283 13.67 -15.91 9.29
C ALA A 283 13.19 -17.03 8.34
N GLU A 284 13.20 -18.29 8.79
CA GLU A 284 12.70 -19.43 8.02
C GLU A 284 11.22 -19.28 7.67
N LEU A 285 10.38 -18.84 8.62
CA LEU A 285 8.97 -18.52 8.38
C LEU A 285 8.80 -17.46 7.27
N CYS A 286 9.56 -16.36 7.34
CA CYS A 286 9.47 -15.28 6.35
C CYS A 286 9.97 -15.72 4.96
N ILE A 287 10.98 -16.58 4.90
CA ILE A 287 11.49 -17.20 3.65
C ILE A 287 10.44 -18.14 3.04
N ARG A 288 9.86 -19.07 3.82
CA ARG A 288 8.80 -19.99 3.34
C ARG A 288 7.58 -19.24 2.82
N LEU A 289 7.23 -18.12 3.46
CA LEU A 289 6.09 -17.29 3.09
C LEU A 289 6.37 -16.29 1.94
N GLY A 290 7.61 -16.20 1.45
CA GLY A 290 7.97 -15.31 0.34
C GLY A 290 7.85 -13.81 0.68
N VAL A 291 8.15 -13.43 1.93
CA VAL A 291 8.06 -12.04 2.39
C VAL A 291 9.26 -11.22 1.90
N ASP A 292 8.99 -10.06 1.31
CA ASP A 292 10.02 -9.17 0.76
C ASP A 292 10.80 -8.40 1.86
N GLY A 293 11.99 -8.90 2.20
CA GLY A 293 12.98 -8.18 3.00
C GLY A 293 12.68 -8.07 4.50
N HIS A 294 13.67 -7.57 5.25
CA HIS A 294 13.80 -7.80 6.70
C HIS A 294 12.77 -7.12 7.62
N ARG A 295 11.75 -6.46 7.07
CA ARG A 295 10.70 -5.80 7.87
C ARG A 295 9.81 -6.81 8.58
N GLY A 296 9.56 -7.98 7.99
CA GLY A 296 8.78 -9.06 8.62
C GLY A 296 9.46 -9.58 9.90
N GLU A 297 10.72 -9.99 9.78
CA GLU A 297 11.50 -10.56 10.88
C GLU A 297 11.69 -9.56 12.03
N ILE A 298 12.00 -8.30 11.70
CA ILE A 298 12.15 -7.22 12.69
C ILE A 298 10.82 -6.96 13.43
N THR A 299 9.69 -6.97 12.71
CA THR A 299 8.36 -6.78 13.30
C THR A 299 8.03 -7.93 14.25
N ILE A 300 8.15 -9.19 13.80
CA ILE A 300 7.85 -10.37 14.62
C ILE A 300 8.76 -10.41 15.85
N ALA A 301 10.07 -10.18 15.70
CA ALA A 301 11.00 -10.20 16.82
C ALA A 301 10.68 -9.10 17.86
N ARG A 302 10.24 -7.91 17.43
CA ARG A 302 9.81 -6.83 18.33
C ARG A 302 8.46 -7.14 19.00
N ALA A 303 7.48 -7.65 18.26
CA ALA A 303 6.16 -8.00 18.77
C ALA A 303 6.22 -9.19 19.74
N ALA A 304 6.95 -10.26 19.42
CA ALA A 304 7.15 -11.42 20.29
C ALA A 304 7.89 -11.04 21.59
N ARG A 305 8.89 -10.15 21.50
CA ARG A 305 9.58 -9.57 22.67
C ARG A 305 8.64 -8.73 23.53
N ALA A 306 7.73 -7.97 22.93
CA ALA A 306 6.72 -7.19 23.65
C ALA A 306 5.65 -8.07 24.31
N LEU A 307 5.28 -9.20 23.68
CA LEU A 307 4.35 -10.18 24.25
C LEU A 307 4.96 -10.91 25.46
N ALA A 308 6.20 -11.39 25.32
CA ALA A 308 6.97 -11.93 26.44
C ALA A 308 7.10 -10.93 27.60
N ALA A 309 7.32 -9.64 27.32
CA ALA A 309 7.33 -8.58 28.33
C ALA A 309 5.96 -8.39 29.01
N PHE A 310 4.86 -8.47 28.26
CA PHE A 310 3.48 -8.35 28.74
C PHE A 310 3.00 -9.53 29.61
N GLU A 311 3.63 -10.69 29.43
CA GLU A 311 3.46 -11.87 30.27
C GLU A 311 4.53 -11.97 31.37
N GLY A 312 5.44 -10.99 31.46
CA GLY A 312 6.46 -10.90 32.51
C GLY A 312 7.65 -11.85 32.35
N ARG A 313 7.77 -12.53 31.21
CA ARG A 313 8.88 -13.43 30.86
C ARG A 313 10.12 -12.64 30.43
N ARG A 314 11.32 -13.22 30.64
CA ARG A 314 12.61 -12.61 30.25
C ARG A 314 13.11 -13.02 28.87
N LYS A 315 12.52 -14.06 28.27
CA LYS A 315 12.86 -14.55 26.93
C LYS A 315 11.59 -14.81 26.13
N ALA A 316 11.63 -14.46 24.84
CA ALA A 316 10.58 -14.82 23.89
C ALA A 316 10.65 -16.31 23.53
N THR A 317 9.49 -16.91 23.21
CA THR A 317 9.30 -18.33 22.90
C THR A 317 8.65 -18.53 21.53
N ALA A 318 8.53 -19.79 21.09
CA ALA A 318 7.75 -20.16 19.90
C ALA A 318 6.28 -19.71 19.99
N GLU A 319 5.69 -19.74 21.20
CA GLU A 319 4.31 -19.30 21.46
C GLU A 319 4.11 -17.81 21.19
N ASP A 320 5.09 -16.98 21.56
CA ASP A 320 5.05 -15.54 21.26
C ASP A 320 5.01 -15.31 19.75
N VAL A 321 5.85 -16.03 18.99
CA VAL A 321 5.91 -15.93 17.53
C VAL A 321 4.60 -16.41 16.91
N ARG A 322 4.06 -17.56 17.34
CA ARG A 322 2.77 -18.09 16.86
C ARG A 322 1.67 -17.04 16.97
N ARG A 323 1.56 -16.39 18.13
CA ARG A 323 0.49 -15.42 18.43
C ARG A 323 0.66 -14.03 17.79
N VAL A 324 1.84 -13.66 17.31
CA VAL A 324 2.06 -12.37 16.61
C VAL A 324 2.36 -12.51 15.11
N ALA A 325 2.65 -13.71 14.61
CA ALA A 325 3.03 -13.91 13.20
C ALA A 325 1.93 -13.49 12.23
N ALA A 326 0.68 -13.91 12.46
CA ALA A 326 -0.47 -13.56 11.61
C ALA A 326 -0.61 -12.04 11.47
N MET A 327 -0.72 -11.30 12.58
CA MET A 327 -0.80 -9.84 12.58
C MET A 327 0.46 -9.14 12.05
N SER A 328 1.63 -9.78 12.07
CA SER A 328 2.89 -9.19 11.56
C SER A 328 3.11 -9.40 10.05
N LEU A 329 2.49 -10.42 9.46
CA LEU A 329 2.75 -10.87 8.08
C LEU A 329 1.54 -10.87 7.14
N ARG A 330 0.28 -10.94 7.61
CA ARG A 330 -0.91 -11.10 6.76
C ARG A 330 -1.04 -10.05 5.65
N HIS A 331 -0.53 -8.85 5.91
CA HIS A 331 -0.51 -7.67 5.02
C HIS A 331 0.79 -7.49 4.22
N ARG A 332 1.83 -8.29 4.51
CA ARG A 332 3.11 -8.34 3.77
C ARG A 332 3.13 -9.42 2.70
N LEU A 333 2.28 -10.44 2.83
CA LEU A 333 2.12 -11.48 1.82
C LEU A 333 1.67 -10.87 0.49
N ARG A 334 2.40 -11.17 -0.57
CA ARG A 334 1.89 -11.02 -1.93
C ARG A 334 0.75 -12.01 -2.11
N ARG A 335 -0.49 -11.52 -2.03
CA ARG A 335 -1.68 -12.28 -2.48
C ARG A 335 -1.45 -12.67 -3.94
N ASP A 336 -1.58 -13.95 -4.28
CA ASP A 336 -1.78 -14.33 -5.68
C ASP A 336 -3.30 -14.30 -5.95
N PRO A 337 -3.80 -13.48 -6.91
CA PRO A 337 -5.19 -13.51 -7.36
C PRO A 337 -5.78 -14.87 -7.78
N LEU A 338 -4.98 -15.96 -7.79
CA LEU A 338 -5.43 -17.33 -8.07
C LEU A 338 -5.71 -18.15 -6.79
N GLU A 339 -5.30 -17.70 -5.61
CA GLU A 339 -5.50 -18.40 -4.34
C GLU A 339 -6.74 -17.90 -3.60
N GLN A 340 -7.57 -18.84 -3.11
CA GLN A 340 -8.79 -18.53 -2.35
C GLN A 340 -8.53 -18.31 -0.85
N SER A 341 -7.41 -18.78 -0.32
CA SER A 341 -7.06 -18.68 1.11
C SER A 341 -6.55 -17.27 1.46
N GLY A 342 -7.26 -16.57 2.33
CA GLY A 342 -6.83 -15.28 2.87
C GLY A 342 -5.45 -15.34 3.54
N GLY A 343 -4.68 -14.26 3.46
CA GLY A 343 -3.28 -14.23 3.89
C GLY A 343 -3.05 -14.68 5.34
N GLY A 344 -3.97 -14.36 6.26
CA GLY A 344 -3.90 -14.82 7.66
C GLY A 344 -3.86 -16.35 7.79
N ALA A 345 -4.67 -17.09 7.01
CA ALA A 345 -4.69 -18.55 7.03
C ALA A 345 -3.37 -19.15 6.51
N ARG A 346 -2.79 -18.58 5.44
CA ARG A 346 -1.48 -19.00 4.92
C ARG A 346 -0.35 -18.80 5.94
N VAL A 347 -0.38 -17.70 6.71
CA VAL A 347 0.57 -17.52 7.83
C VAL A 347 0.33 -18.58 8.90
N GLN A 348 -0.92 -18.82 9.29
CA GLN A 348 -1.27 -19.77 10.35
C GLN A 348 -0.77 -21.20 10.04
N THR A 349 -1.03 -21.73 8.84
CA THR A 349 -0.55 -23.07 8.45
C THR A 349 0.98 -23.16 8.44
N ALA A 350 1.69 -22.19 7.85
CA ALA A 350 3.16 -22.17 7.83
C ALA A 350 3.78 -22.04 9.25
N VAL A 351 3.06 -21.39 10.17
CA VAL A 351 3.42 -21.30 11.59
C VAL A 351 3.14 -22.62 12.32
N GLU A 352 2.06 -23.31 12.03
CA GLU A 352 1.73 -24.61 12.64
C GLU A 352 2.71 -25.70 12.18
N GLU A 353 3.13 -25.71 10.91
CA GLU A 353 4.20 -26.57 10.41
C GLU A 353 5.55 -26.33 11.12
N LEU A 354 5.92 -25.06 11.35
CA LEU A 354 7.22 -24.68 11.92
C LEU A 354 7.27 -24.73 13.46
N PHE A 355 6.14 -24.51 14.13
CA PHE A 355 6.07 -24.31 15.58
C PHE A 355 5.03 -25.19 16.28
N GLY A 356 4.31 -26.08 15.59
CA GLY A 356 3.39 -27.06 16.18
C GLY A 356 4.05 -28.36 16.64
N GLY A 357 5.25 -28.67 16.14
CA GLY A 357 6.00 -29.91 16.40
C GLY A 357 6.62 -30.03 17.80
N SER A 358 5.87 -29.77 18.87
CA SER A 358 6.33 -29.94 20.25
C SER A 358 5.21 -30.38 21.21
N GLY A 359 4.60 -31.53 20.90
CA GLY A 359 3.70 -32.28 21.79
C GLY A 359 4.04 -33.78 21.71
N GLU A 360 4.16 -34.42 22.87
CA GLU A 360 4.21 -35.88 23.07
C GLU A 360 5.08 -36.72 22.12
N LYS A 361 6.40 -36.70 22.37
CA LYS A 361 7.14 -37.96 22.59
C LYS A 361 8.03 -37.82 23.82
N GLY A 362 7.46 -38.16 24.98
CA GLY A 362 8.22 -38.39 26.20
C GLY A 362 9.13 -39.61 26.06
N SER A 363 10.23 -39.62 26.83
CA SER A 363 11.16 -40.74 26.87
C SER A 363 10.69 -41.83 27.82
N ASP A 364 10.42 -43.02 27.27
CA ASP A 364 10.69 -44.32 27.88
C ASP A 364 10.70 -45.38 26.75
N GLY A 365 11.44 -46.49 26.82
CA GLY A 365 12.30 -46.87 27.93
C GLY A 365 12.83 -48.30 27.89
N GLU A 366 13.24 -48.84 26.73
CA GLU A 366 14.00 -50.11 26.73
C GLU A 366 14.96 -50.26 25.53
N ARG A 367 16.22 -50.58 25.83
CA ARG A 367 17.13 -51.26 24.88
C ARG A 367 17.04 -52.76 25.19
N LYS A 368 16.57 -53.56 24.23
CA LYS A 368 16.90 -54.99 24.16
C LYS A 368 17.57 -55.31 22.84
N THR A 369 18.52 -56.22 22.91
CA THR A 369 19.51 -56.50 21.87
C THR A 369 19.17 -57.78 21.11
N ALA A 370 19.51 -57.75 19.82
CA ALA A 370 19.96 -58.90 19.03
C ALA A 370 18.95 -60.03 18.71
N ASP A 371 18.87 -60.26 17.40
CA ASP A 371 19.08 -61.56 16.71
C ASP A 371 17.88 -62.30 16.11
N GLU A 372 18.23 -63.23 15.21
CA GLU A 372 17.45 -64.34 14.65
C GLU A 372 16.42 -64.04 13.52
N ARG A 373 16.90 -64.20 12.28
CA ARG A 373 16.38 -65.09 11.20
C ARG A 373 14.84 -65.31 11.06
N GLY A 374 14.26 -65.07 9.88
CA GLY A 374 12.84 -65.46 9.63
C GLY A 374 12.21 -65.33 8.23
N VAL A 375 12.76 -66.03 7.23
CA VAL A 375 12.11 -66.55 5.99
C VAL A 375 10.74 -65.97 5.52
N ALA A 376 10.81 -65.22 4.41
CA ALA A 376 9.93 -65.18 3.22
C ALA A 376 8.45 -65.69 3.23
N LYS A 377 7.59 -64.94 2.52
CA LYS A 377 6.98 -65.42 1.25
C LYS A 377 6.39 -64.28 0.38
N ASN A 378 6.89 -64.16 -0.85
CA ASN A 378 6.12 -63.67 -2.00
C ASN A 378 5.44 -64.86 -2.71
N PRO A 379 4.36 -64.64 -3.47
CA PRO A 379 4.46 -64.54 -4.93
C PRO A 379 3.82 -63.23 -5.46
N GLY A 380 4.17 -62.69 -6.63
CA GLY A 380 4.95 -63.24 -7.76
C GLY A 380 4.03 -63.80 -8.87
N GLY A 381 4.04 -63.31 -10.10
CA GLY A 381 4.81 -62.18 -10.68
C GLY A 381 4.21 -61.74 -12.04
N ASP A 382 4.89 -60.90 -12.83
CA ASP A 382 5.85 -61.26 -13.91
C ASP A 382 5.14 -61.07 -15.29
N GLN A 383 5.69 -60.65 -16.44
CA GLN A 383 7.05 -60.35 -16.97
C GLN A 383 7.00 -59.00 -17.76
N SER A 384 8.03 -58.40 -18.40
CA SER A 384 9.32 -58.87 -18.97
C SER A 384 10.35 -57.70 -19.01
N GLU A 385 11.60 -57.91 -18.56
CA GLU A 385 12.86 -58.09 -19.35
C GLU A 385 13.56 -56.78 -19.82
N ASN A 386 14.75 -56.42 -19.29
CA ASN A 386 16.15 -56.79 -19.67
C ASN A 386 16.72 -55.94 -20.84
N SER A 387 18.01 -55.56 -20.91
CA SER A 387 19.20 -55.54 -20.00
C SER A 387 20.29 -54.62 -20.66
N GLU A 388 21.57 -54.40 -20.26
CA GLU A 388 22.48 -54.82 -19.17
C GLU A 388 23.64 -53.79 -19.02
N ALA A 389 24.80 -54.20 -18.48
CA ALA A 389 26.18 -53.72 -18.71
C ALA A 389 26.75 -52.48 -17.96
N ARG A 390 27.78 -52.76 -17.15
CA ARG A 390 28.86 -51.88 -16.62
C ARG A 390 30.18 -52.21 -17.40
N PRO A 391 31.45 -51.82 -17.04
CA PRO A 391 31.96 -51.01 -15.90
C PRO A 391 33.13 -50.01 -16.15
N GLY A 392 33.38 -49.13 -15.16
CA GLY A 392 34.71 -48.57 -14.81
C GLY A 392 35.35 -47.50 -15.73
N GLY A 393 36.33 -46.68 -15.30
CA GLY A 393 36.73 -46.30 -13.94
C GLY A 393 38.24 -46.29 -13.64
N ARG A 394 38.88 -45.11 -13.45
CA ARG A 394 40.12 -44.92 -12.66
C ARG A 394 40.58 -43.44 -12.51
N MET A 395 41.00 -43.07 -11.30
CA MET A 395 42.22 -42.29 -10.91
C MET A 395 42.53 -40.91 -11.54
N LYS A 396 43.20 -39.93 -10.89
CA LYS A 396 44.02 -39.81 -9.65
C LYS A 396 43.87 -38.34 -9.12
N SER A 397 43.69 -38.06 -7.81
CA SER A 397 44.70 -37.83 -6.73
C SER A 397 45.59 -36.58 -6.86
N GLY A 398 45.74 -35.81 -5.77
CA GLY A 398 46.59 -34.61 -5.63
C GLY A 398 45.76 -33.42 -5.12
N GLU A 399 45.61 -33.19 -3.82
CA GLU A 399 46.59 -32.59 -2.87
C GLU A 399 46.92 -31.13 -3.21
N ASN A 400 46.44 -30.17 -2.39
CA ASN A 400 47.14 -29.53 -1.28
C ASN A 400 47.95 -28.29 -1.77
N ASP A 401 48.16 -27.20 -1.01
CA ASP A 401 47.85 -27.00 0.40
C ASP A 401 47.64 -25.52 0.81
N ASN A 402 47.13 -25.35 2.03
CA ASN A 402 47.52 -24.35 3.03
C ASN A 402 47.81 -22.87 2.64
N GLN A 403 46.91 -22.02 3.15
CA GLN A 403 47.14 -21.12 4.29
C GLN A 403 47.33 -19.60 4.12
N LYS A 404 46.68 -18.95 5.11
CA LYS A 404 47.00 -17.69 5.81
C LYS A 404 46.78 -16.39 5.00
N ASN A 405 45.76 -15.57 5.28
CA ASN A 405 45.32 -14.94 6.55
C ASN A 405 46.08 -13.62 6.85
N VAL A 406 45.51 -12.78 7.71
CA VAL A 406 46.07 -11.54 8.27
C VAL A 406 45.92 -10.28 7.38
N ASP A 407 44.67 -9.82 7.33
CA ASP A 407 44.26 -8.52 7.93
C ASP A 407 44.34 -7.17 7.16
N ALA A 408 43.53 -6.26 7.71
CA ALA A 408 43.76 -4.82 7.88
C ALA A 408 43.62 -3.79 6.73
N ARG A 409 42.42 -3.16 6.74
CA ARG A 409 42.19 -1.70 6.94
C ARG A 409 42.39 -0.70 5.78
N ARG A 410 41.42 0.25 5.74
CA ARG A 410 41.50 1.66 5.27
C ARG A 410 41.86 1.90 3.79
N GLY A 411 40.84 2.28 3.00
CA GLY A 411 41.04 3.09 1.79
C GLY A 411 40.92 4.61 2.06
N PRO A 412 41.38 5.47 1.13
CA PRO A 412 40.91 6.85 0.96
C PRO A 412 39.56 6.85 0.18
N ARG A 413 38.63 7.80 0.31
CA ARG A 413 38.68 9.27 0.10
C ARG A 413 39.01 9.64 -1.36
N LEU A 414 38.04 10.21 -2.09
CA LEU A 414 37.91 11.66 -2.42
C LEU A 414 39.09 12.13 -3.31
N ASP A 415 38.93 12.74 -4.50
CA ASP A 415 37.88 13.67 -4.98
C ASP A 415 37.80 13.70 -6.54
N GLY A 416 36.88 14.52 -7.09
CA GLY A 416 37.27 15.45 -8.18
C GLY A 416 37.10 15.03 -9.66
N GLY A 417 36.05 15.59 -10.30
CA GLY A 417 36.26 16.51 -11.43
C GLY A 417 36.51 15.98 -12.86
N ASN A 418 35.45 16.07 -13.68
CA ASN A 418 35.45 16.55 -15.08
C ASN A 418 36.13 15.79 -16.25
N THR A 419 35.26 15.42 -17.20
CA THR A 419 35.33 15.66 -18.66
C THR A 419 36.14 14.76 -19.60
N VAL A 420 35.67 14.79 -20.87
CA VAL A 420 36.23 14.27 -22.13
C VAL A 420 36.05 12.76 -22.39
N ALA A 421 35.51 12.50 -23.58
CA ALA A 421 35.48 11.26 -24.36
C ALA A 421 35.60 11.68 -25.84
N PRO A 422 35.70 10.77 -26.85
CA PRO A 422 35.88 9.31 -26.81
C PRO A 422 37.09 8.82 -27.65
N THR A 423 37.41 7.52 -27.59
CA THR A 423 38.20 6.82 -28.62
C THR A 423 37.83 5.33 -28.72
N ASP A 424 37.48 4.86 -29.91
CA ASP A 424 37.59 3.46 -30.37
C ASP A 424 39.08 3.11 -30.65
N GLU A 425 39.55 1.89 -30.97
CA GLU A 425 38.93 0.58 -31.26
C GLU A 425 39.51 -0.51 -30.30
N VAL A 426 39.36 -1.85 -30.42
CA VAL A 426 39.63 -2.78 -31.53
C VAL A 426 38.82 -4.10 -31.40
N ARG A 427 38.50 -4.69 -32.57
CA ARG A 427 38.03 -6.06 -32.95
C ARG A 427 38.49 -7.23 -32.03
N LEU A 428 37.87 -8.43 -32.01
CA LEU A 428 37.43 -9.33 -33.11
C LEU A 428 36.08 -10.06 -32.79
N LYS A 429 35.19 -10.27 -33.78
CA LYS A 429 34.85 -11.53 -34.53
C LYS A 429 34.47 -12.75 -33.66
N GLN A 430 33.48 -13.62 -33.94
CA GLN A 430 32.69 -14.06 -35.13
C GLN A 430 31.27 -14.51 -34.63
N ASN A 431 30.17 -14.72 -35.39
CA ASN A 431 29.82 -14.50 -36.81
C ASN A 431 28.27 -14.47 -37.07
N LEU A 432 27.93 -14.30 -38.36
CA LEU A 432 26.73 -14.51 -39.21
C LEU A 432 25.68 -15.62 -38.88
N PRO A 433 24.51 -15.73 -39.61
CA PRO A 433 23.85 -14.75 -40.52
C PRO A 433 22.30 -14.60 -40.34
N ALA A 434 21.73 -13.55 -40.94
CA ALA A 434 20.37 -13.53 -41.52
C ALA A 434 20.27 -12.42 -42.59
N GLU A 435 19.45 -12.58 -43.64
CA GLU A 435 19.51 -11.72 -44.83
C GLU A 435 18.45 -10.62 -44.94
N LYS A 436 18.95 -9.43 -45.32
CA LYS A 436 18.41 -8.45 -46.29
C LYS A 436 16.92 -8.52 -46.67
N ALA A 437 16.22 -7.42 -46.39
CA ALA A 437 15.26 -6.82 -47.32
C ALA A 437 15.32 -5.29 -47.21
N ASP A 438 15.94 -4.63 -48.18
CA ASP A 438 16.09 -3.17 -48.26
C ASP A 438 14.93 -2.63 -49.12
N MET A 439 14.20 -1.59 -48.68
CA MET A 439 13.69 -0.62 -49.64
C MET A 439 13.61 0.79 -49.05
N LYS A 440 14.26 1.72 -49.75
CA LYS A 440 14.35 3.14 -49.41
C LYS A 440 13.19 3.90 -50.04
N LEU A 441 12.71 4.93 -49.36
CA LEU A 441 12.11 6.10 -50.00
C LEU A 441 12.52 7.36 -49.22
N ARG A 442 13.12 8.33 -49.93
CA ARG A 442 13.60 9.62 -49.40
C ARG A 442 12.97 10.76 -50.19
N ALA A 443 12.06 11.50 -49.58
CA ALA A 443 11.79 12.92 -49.87
C ALA A 443 10.87 13.48 -48.77
N GLY A 444 10.94 14.75 -48.36
CA GLY A 444 11.88 15.82 -48.71
C GLY A 444 12.55 16.43 -47.48
N ARG A 445 13.55 17.29 -47.69
CA ARG A 445 14.21 18.04 -46.61
C ARG A 445 13.40 19.29 -46.25
N VAL A 446 13.05 19.44 -44.98
CA VAL A 446 12.90 20.76 -44.35
C VAL A 446 13.89 20.81 -43.19
N SER A 447 14.77 21.82 -43.20
CA SER A 447 15.66 22.09 -42.08
C SER A 447 14.90 22.81 -40.97
N GLN A 448 14.99 22.32 -39.73
CA GLN A 448 15.19 23.22 -38.58
C GLN A 448 15.60 22.45 -37.30
N THR A 449 16.52 23.05 -36.56
CA THR A 449 17.10 22.55 -35.32
C THR A 449 16.17 22.75 -34.12
N ALA A 450 15.17 21.88 -33.94
CA ALA A 450 14.32 21.89 -32.75
C ALA A 450 13.85 20.49 -32.32
N ARG A 451 13.62 20.33 -31.01
CA ARG A 451 12.86 19.22 -30.37
C ARG A 451 13.47 17.80 -30.42
N ARG A 452 14.75 17.63 -30.04
CA ARG A 452 15.12 16.47 -29.19
C ARG A 452 14.72 16.75 -27.74
N ALA A 453 13.42 16.63 -27.45
CA ALA A 453 12.88 16.71 -26.10
C ALA A 453 11.95 15.50 -25.88
N ASN A 454 12.25 14.67 -24.88
CA ASN A 454 11.46 13.48 -24.57
C ASN A 454 10.03 13.87 -24.16
N SER A 455 9.07 13.66 -25.06
CA SER A 455 7.66 14.06 -24.88
C SER A 455 6.88 13.14 -23.93
N ARG A 456 7.38 12.98 -22.69
CA ARG A 456 6.54 12.68 -21.52
C ARG A 456 5.73 13.94 -21.19
N SER A 457 4.76 14.24 -22.05
CA SER A 457 3.97 15.47 -22.01
C SER A 457 3.32 15.64 -20.64
N THR A 458 3.64 16.72 -19.93
CA THR A 458 3.13 16.95 -18.57
C THR A 458 1.75 17.59 -18.61
N SER A 459 0.84 17.14 -17.74
CA SER A 459 -0.44 17.79 -17.46
C SER A 459 -0.33 18.60 -16.18
N TYR A 460 -0.64 19.90 -16.28
CA TYR A 460 -0.99 20.71 -15.11
C TYR A 460 -2.45 20.43 -14.76
N ALA A 461 -2.77 20.33 -13.47
CA ALA A 461 -4.06 19.84 -12.98
C ALA A 461 -4.64 20.73 -11.87
N ARG A 462 -5.91 20.52 -11.51
CA ARG A 462 -6.57 21.26 -10.42
C ARG A 462 -6.11 20.89 -9.01
N ARG A 463 -5.51 19.71 -8.83
CA ARG A 463 -4.96 19.16 -7.57
C ARG A 463 -3.79 18.22 -7.90
N GLY A 464 -3.02 17.84 -6.90
CA GLY A 464 -1.84 16.96 -7.01
C GLY A 464 -0.63 17.54 -6.28
N ARG A 465 0.59 17.06 -6.59
CA ARG A 465 1.83 17.62 -6.00
C ARG A 465 2.04 19.06 -6.50
N HIS A 466 2.33 19.99 -5.60
CA HIS A 466 2.77 21.34 -5.96
C HIS A 466 4.17 21.28 -6.60
N VAL A 467 4.36 21.93 -7.75
CA VAL A 467 5.64 21.93 -8.51
C VAL A 467 6.16 23.35 -8.78
N GLY A 468 5.52 24.37 -8.19
CA GLY A 468 5.86 25.78 -8.35
C GLY A 468 4.65 26.62 -8.76
N ALA A 469 4.85 27.91 -9.00
CA ALA A 469 3.77 28.85 -9.29
C ALA A 469 3.80 29.43 -10.71
N ALA A 470 2.73 30.11 -11.13
CA ALA A 470 2.60 30.85 -12.39
C ALA A 470 1.98 32.24 -12.15
N SER A 471 2.29 33.21 -13.01
CA SER A 471 1.73 34.57 -12.99
C SER A 471 0.33 34.69 -13.61
N ALA A 472 0.03 33.91 -14.65
CA ALA A 472 -1.34 33.81 -15.17
C ALA A 472 -2.25 33.06 -14.18
N GLU A 473 -3.56 33.38 -14.17
CA GLU A 473 -4.59 32.55 -13.52
C GLU A 473 -4.60 31.18 -14.21
N ALA A 474 -3.82 30.26 -13.64
CA ALA A 474 -3.72 28.90 -14.13
C ALA A 474 -5.05 28.16 -13.89
N VAL A 475 -5.08 26.87 -14.24
CA VAL A 475 -6.23 25.96 -14.07
C VAL A 475 -6.80 25.92 -12.63
N THR A 476 -6.07 26.47 -11.65
CA THR A 476 -6.37 26.61 -10.22
C THR A 476 -6.47 28.06 -9.72
N ARG A 477 -7.57 28.37 -9.01
CA ARG A 477 -7.74 29.61 -8.22
C ARG A 477 -6.96 29.64 -6.90
N ALA A 478 -6.09 28.67 -6.65
CA ALA A 478 -5.32 28.57 -5.40
C ALA A 478 -4.05 29.43 -5.49
N ILE A 479 -3.99 30.53 -4.74
CA ILE A 479 -2.82 31.41 -4.66
C ILE A 479 -1.66 30.69 -3.95
N ALA A 480 -0.43 30.97 -4.41
CA ALA A 480 0.84 30.57 -3.82
C ALA A 480 1.43 31.78 -3.06
N PRO A 481 1.29 31.86 -1.72
CA PRO A 481 1.66 33.06 -0.97
C PRO A 481 3.16 33.37 -1.06
N ASP A 482 4.01 32.35 -0.94
CA ASP A 482 5.47 32.43 -1.02
C ASP A 482 5.99 33.04 -2.33
N ALA A 483 5.34 32.70 -3.45
CA ALA A 483 5.71 33.17 -4.78
C ALA A 483 5.08 34.54 -5.07
N THR A 484 3.87 34.79 -4.52
CA THR A 484 3.18 36.09 -4.59
C THR A 484 3.96 37.16 -3.82
N LEU A 485 4.40 36.86 -2.59
CA LEU A 485 5.21 37.75 -1.77
C LEU A 485 6.57 38.03 -2.41
N ARG A 486 7.25 37.01 -2.97
CA ARG A 486 8.51 37.21 -3.71
C ARG A 486 8.34 38.08 -4.95
N ALA A 487 7.25 37.89 -5.71
CA ALA A 487 6.92 38.75 -6.85
C ALA A 487 6.60 40.19 -6.40
N ALA A 488 5.82 40.35 -5.33
CA ALA A 488 5.48 41.67 -4.78
C ALA A 488 6.73 42.40 -4.28
N VAL A 489 7.67 41.72 -3.60
CA VAL A 489 8.95 42.32 -3.17
C VAL A 489 9.80 42.75 -4.36
N GLN A 490 9.83 41.97 -5.45
CA GLN A 490 10.52 42.37 -6.68
C GLN A 490 9.85 43.58 -7.36
N GLY A 491 8.51 43.64 -7.37
CA GLY A 491 7.76 44.80 -7.87
C GLY A 491 7.78 46.02 -6.94
N HIS A 492 8.01 45.84 -5.64
CA HIS A 492 7.89 46.88 -4.64
C HIS A 492 8.91 48.01 -4.82
N VAL A 493 10.14 47.69 -5.25
CA VAL A 493 11.19 48.69 -5.55
C VAL A 493 10.72 49.71 -6.59
N GLY A 494 9.96 49.28 -7.60
CA GLY A 494 9.35 50.16 -8.61
C GLY A 494 8.05 50.83 -8.19
N ARG A 495 7.49 50.51 -7.01
CA ARG A 495 6.20 51.00 -6.50
C ARG A 495 6.29 51.73 -5.15
N MET A 496 7.49 51.98 -4.62
CA MET A 496 7.71 52.59 -3.30
C MET A 496 6.96 53.92 -3.10
N ASN A 497 6.96 54.81 -4.11
CA ASN A 497 6.32 56.13 -4.01
C ASN A 497 4.77 56.07 -3.91
N ASP A 498 4.15 54.93 -4.22
CA ASP A 498 2.69 54.72 -4.12
C ASP A 498 2.33 53.73 -2.99
N SER A 499 3.25 53.53 -2.03
CA SER A 499 3.01 52.73 -0.82
C SER A 499 2.47 53.60 0.31
N LYS A 500 1.15 53.59 0.50
CA LYS A 500 0.43 54.32 1.59
C LYS A 500 0.71 53.74 2.98
N GLY A 501 1.94 53.90 3.49
CA GLY A 501 2.39 53.41 4.80
C GLY A 501 2.52 51.88 4.92
N LEU A 502 2.36 51.13 3.82
CA LEU A 502 2.46 49.68 3.79
C LEU A 502 3.90 49.23 3.49
N ALA A 503 4.49 48.42 4.37
CA ALA A 503 5.82 47.83 4.21
C ALA A 503 5.95 46.88 3.01
N LEU A 504 4.83 46.40 2.46
CA LEU A 504 4.77 45.72 1.17
C LEU A 504 3.38 45.93 0.54
N ARG A 505 3.35 46.36 -0.73
CA ARG A 505 2.12 46.47 -1.52
C ARG A 505 2.07 45.35 -2.57
N ILE A 506 1.13 44.43 -2.42
CA ILE A 506 0.85 43.36 -3.38
C ILE A 506 -0.14 43.88 -4.43
N ALA A 507 0.24 43.88 -5.70
CA ALA A 507 -0.61 44.21 -6.83
C ALA A 507 -1.20 42.94 -7.49
N PRO A 508 -2.27 43.04 -8.30
CA PRO A 508 -2.79 41.90 -9.08
C PRO A 508 -1.73 41.25 -9.98
N GLU A 509 -0.79 42.03 -10.55
CA GLU A 509 0.32 41.50 -11.34
C GLU A 509 1.29 40.61 -10.54
N ASP A 510 1.28 40.72 -9.21
CA ASP A 510 2.19 39.98 -8.33
C ASP A 510 1.61 38.62 -7.93
N LEU A 511 0.29 38.42 -8.07
CA LEU A 511 -0.38 37.16 -7.72
C LEU A 511 0.25 35.98 -8.46
N ARG A 512 0.61 34.95 -7.71
CA ARG A 512 1.11 33.68 -8.26
C ARG A 512 0.18 32.55 -7.86
N TYR A 513 -0.15 31.67 -8.79
CA TYR A 513 -1.09 30.56 -8.59
C TYR A 513 -0.36 29.21 -8.49
N LYS A 514 -0.75 28.37 -7.52
CA LYS A 514 -0.16 27.05 -7.25
C LYS A 514 -0.35 26.12 -8.46
N ARG A 515 0.73 25.71 -9.11
CA ARG A 515 0.71 24.73 -10.22
C ARG A 515 0.84 23.33 -9.65
N PHE A 516 -0.19 22.51 -9.86
CA PHE A 516 -0.18 21.11 -9.46
C PHE A 516 0.11 20.19 -10.64
N ARG A 517 0.90 19.15 -10.39
CA ARG A 517 1.20 18.07 -11.34
C ARG A 517 0.46 16.81 -10.92
N ALA A 518 -0.38 16.29 -11.81
CA ALA A 518 -1.05 15.01 -11.64
C ALA A 518 -0.58 14.00 -12.69
N LYS A 519 -0.43 12.74 -12.28
CA LYS A 519 -0.41 11.60 -13.22
C LYS A 519 -1.87 11.28 -13.57
N THR A 520 -2.29 11.58 -14.78
CA THR A 520 -3.54 11.05 -15.37
C THR A 520 -3.25 9.69 -15.97
N GLY A 521 -3.86 8.62 -15.45
CA GLY A 521 -3.78 7.28 -16.05
C GLY A 521 -4.51 7.20 -17.39
N ALA A 522 -4.33 6.06 -18.06
CA ALA A 522 -5.12 5.65 -19.21
C ALA A 522 -6.48 5.05 -18.78
N LEU A 523 -7.36 4.82 -19.75
CA LEU A 523 -8.51 3.94 -19.61
C LEU A 523 -8.30 2.69 -20.46
N PHE A 524 -8.40 1.51 -19.86
CA PHE A 524 -8.51 0.24 -20.57
C PHE A 524 -9.97 -0.21 -20.62
N ILE A 525 -10.49 -0.46 -21.81
CA ILE A 525 -11.79 -1.06 -22.05
C ILE A 525 -11.54 -2.48 -22.55
N PHE A 526 -11.97 -3.48 -21.79
CA PHE A 526 -11.89 -4.88 -22.19
C PHE A 526 -13.24 -5.33 -22.75
N LEU A 527 -13.22 -5.81 -24.00
CA LEU A 527 -14.36 -6.42 -24.68
C LEU A 527 -14.16 -7.94 -24.64
N ILE A 528 -15.08 -8.68 -24.01
CA ILE A 528 -14.92 -10.11 -23.72
C ILE A 528 -16.07 -10.92 -24.32
N ASP A 529 -15.70 -11.83 -25.22
CA ASP A 529 -16.58 -12.83 -25.79
C ASP A 529 -16.98 -13.89 -24.75
N THR A 530 -18.28 -14.21 -24.68
CA THR A 530 -18.83 -15.24 -23.78
C THR A 530 -19.60 -16.32 -24.56
N SER A 531 -19.42 -16.40 -25.88
CA SER A 531 -20.11 -17.34 -26.76
C SER A 531 -19.74 -18.81 -26.49
N GLY A 532 -20.55 -19.74 -27.04
CA GLY A 532 -20.43 -21.17 -26.76
C GLY A 532 -19.11 -21.84 -27.17
N SER A 533 -18.29 -21.20 -28.00
CA SER A 533 -16.93 -21.65 -28.35
C SER A 533 -15.94 -21.48 -27.20
N MET A 534 -16.22 -20.60 -26.22
CA MET A 534 -15.38 -20.29 -25.07
C MET A 534 -15.53 -21.32 -23.93
N ALA A 535 -15.31 -22.60 -24.23
CA ALA A 535 -15.28 -23.66 -23.22
C ALA A 535 -14.21 -23.42 -22.14
N ALA A 536 -14.44 -23.93 -20.92
CA ALA A 536 -13.77 -23.55 -19.66
C ALA A 536 -12.25 -23.28 -19.76
N ASN A 537 -11.49 -24.16 -20.41
CA ASN A 537 -10.02 -24.05 -20.51
C ASN A 537 -9.55 -22.77 -21.25
N ARG A 538 -10.33 -22.22 -22.18
CA ARG A 538 -10.01 -20.96 -22.88
C ARG A 538 -10.32 -19.72 -22.05
N ILE A 539 -11.39 -19.76 -21.25
CA ILE A 539 -11.69 -18.68 -20.29
C ILE A 539 -10.58 -18.59 -19.24
N GLY A 540 -10.02 -19.71 -18.78
CA GLY A 540 -8.86 -19.69 -17.88
C GLY A 540 -7.64 -18.94 -18.45
N GLN A 541 -7.32 -19.14 -19.73
CA GLN A 541 -6.22 -18.43 -20.39
C GLN A 541 -6.51 -16.95 -20.61
N ALA A 542 -7.73 -16.59 -21.03
CA ALA A 542 -8.16 -15.20 -21.16
C ALA A 542 -8.16 -14.48 -19.79
N LYS A 543 -8.66 -15.12 -18.74
CA LYS A 543 -8.56 -14.66 -17.34
C LYS A 543 -7.11 -14.45 -16.92
N GLY A 544 -6.20 -15.38 -17.24
CA GLY A 544 -4.77 -15.25 -16.91
C GLY A 544 -4.10 -14.06 -17.57
N ALA A 545 -4.28 -13.89 -18.88
CA ALA A 545 -3.76 -12.73 -19.62
C ALA A 545 -4.36 -11.42 -19.11
N LEU A 546 -5.67 -11.39 -18.88
CA LEU A 546 -6.37 -10.22 -18.35
C LEU A 546 -5.94 -9.90 -16.91
N ALA A 547 -5.75 -10.90 -16.04
CA ALA A 547 -5.19 -10.74 -14.71
C ALA A 547 -3.79 -10.10 -14.75
N GLN A 548 -2.94 -10.52 -15.68
CA GLN A 548 -1.61 -9.92 -15.87
C GLN A 548 -1.69 -8.45 -16.32
N LEU A 549 -2.69 -8.08 -17.13
CA LEU A 549 -2.96 -6.70 -17.53
C LEU A 549 -3.56 -5.88 -16.37
N LEU A 550 -4.47 -6.44 -15.56
CA LEU A 550 -5.03 -5.82 -14.37
C LEU A 550 -3.96 -5.53 -13.30
N ARG A 551 -3.04 -6.48 -13.06
CA ARG A 551 -1.86 -6.31 -12.18
C ARG A 551 -1.00 -5.10 -12.63
N ARG A 552 -0.92 -4.80 -13.93
CA ARG A 552 -0.21 -3.62 -14.46
C ARG A 552 -1.02 -2.32 -14.34
N SER A 553 -2.34 -2.32 -14.62
CA SER A 553 -3.17 -1.10 -14.54
C SER A 553 -3.21 -0.51 -13.12
N TYR A 554 -3.18 -1.37 -12.10
CA TYR A 554 -3.12 -0.99 -10.69
C TYR A 554 -1.94 -0.06 -10.35
N VAL A 555 -0.76 -0.33 -10.92
CA VAL A 555 0.48 0.41 -10.62
C VAL A 555 0.46 1.84 -11.19
N ASN A 556 -0.13 2.01 -12.38
CA ASN A 556 -0.13 3.28 -13.10
C ASN A 556 -1.32 4.22 -12.75
N ARG A 557 -2.27 3.75 -11.93
CA ARG A 557 -3.60 4.37 -11.72
C ARG A 557 -4.44 4.44 -13.00
N ASP A 558 -4.33 3.42 -13.86
CA ASP A 558 -5.18 3.31 -15.05
C ASP A 558 -6.58 2.83 -14.64
N ARG A 559 -7.63 3.40 -15.26
CA ARG A 559 -9.00 2.92 -15.07
C ARG A 559 -9.27 1.71 -15.95
N VAL A 560 -10.14 0.82 -15.48
CA VAL A 560 -10.57 -0.40 -16.17
C VAL A 560 -12.09 -0.39 -16.36
N SER A 561 -12.55 -0.80 -17.53
CA SER A 561 -13.95 -1.10 -17.80
C SER A 561 -14.07 -2.48 -18.47
N LEU A 562 -15.06 -3.27 -18.04
CA LEU A 562 -15.33 -4.62 -18.56
C LEU A 562 -16.68 -4.64 -19.27
N ILE A 563 -16.69 -5.06 -20.53
CA ILE A 563 -17.89 -5.27 -21.35
C ILE A 563 -17.90 -6.74 -21.79
N SER A 564 -18.90 -7.50 -21.36
CA SER A 564 -19.20 -8.79 -21.97
C SER A 564 -20.27 -8.64 -23.06
N PHE A 565 -20.38 -9.60 -23.97
CA PHE A 565 -21.46 -9.64 -24.94
C PHE A 565 -22.01 -11.07 -25.10
N ARG A 566 -23.34 -11.17 -25.22
CA ARG A 566 -24.10 -12.43 -25.14
C ARG A 566 -25.44 -12.32 -25.85
N LYS A 567 -25.84 -13.37 -26.58
CA LYS A 567 -27.12 -13.45 -27.33
C LYS A 567 -27.23 -12.30 -28.37
N ARG A 568 -28.01 -11.25 -28.08
CA ARG A 568 -28.19 -10.06 -28.94
C ARG A 568 -27.68 -8.75 -28.31
N GLU A 569 -27.12 -8.79 -27.10
CA GLU A 569 -26.76 -7.59 -26.34
C GLU A 569 -25.29 -7.58 -25.87
N ALA A 570 -24.77 -6.39 -25.60
CA ALA A 570 -23.46 -6.17 -24.98
C ALA A 570 -23.64 -5.47 -23.63
N THR A 571 -23.24 -6.13 -22.54
CA THR A 571 -23.47 -5.71 -21.16
C THR A 571 -22.22 -5.09 -20.55
N LEU A 572 -22.37 -3.91 -19.97
CA LEU A 572 -21.32 -3.28 -19.16
C LEU A 572 -21.32 -3.94 -17.78
N LEU A 573 -20.31 -4.78 -17.52
CA LEU A 573 -20.12 -5.42 -16.21
C LEU A 573 -19.43 -4.48 -15.22
N LEU A 574 -18.42 -3.74 -15.69
CA LEU A 574 -17.68 -2.78 -14.88
C LEU A 574 -17.57 -1.44 -15.60
N ALA A 575 -18.22 -0.41 -15.04
CA ALA A 575 -17.99 0.98 -15.44
C ALA A 575 -16.55 1.41 -15.08
N PRO A 576 -15.96 2.41 -15.78
CA PRO A 576 -14.55 2.85 -15.61
C PRO A 576 -14.10 3.04 -14.15
N SER A 577 -13.48 2.02 -13.57
CA SER A 577 -13.12 1.92 -12.15
C SER A 577 -11.62 1.81 -11.96
N ALA A 578 -11.11 2.23 -10.79
CA ALA A 578 -9.73 1.99 -10.37
C ALA A 578 -9.58 0.70 -9.52
N SER A 579 -10.68 0.03 -9.17
CA SER A 579 -10.66 -1.20 -8.37
C SER A 579 -10.34 -2.43 -9.23
N ALA A 580 -9.11 -2.92 -9.13
CA ALA A 580 -8.68 -4.16 -9.76
C ALA A 580 -9.35 -5.39 -9.11
N SER A 581 -9.57 -5.39 -7.79
CA SER A 581 -10.22 -6.50 -7.08
C SER A 581 -11.69 -6.68 -7.50
N LEU A 582 -12.44 -5.60 -7.72
CA LEU A 582 -13.78 -5.66 -8.29
C LEU A 582 -13.77 -6.18 -9.74
N ALA A 583 -12.77 -5.79 -10.53
CA ALA A 583 -12.58 -6.34 -11.88
C ALA A 583 -12.31 -7.85 -11.84
N HIS A 584 -11.45 -8.33 -10.94
CA HIS A 584 -11.20 -9.76 -10.75
C HIS A 584 -12.47 -10.54 -10.40
N LYS A 585 -13.21 -10.11 -9.36
CA LYS A 585 -14.46 -10.80 -8.96
C LYS A 585 -15.48 -10.90 -10.10
N LEU A 586 -15.69 -9.81 -10.84
CA LEU A 586 -16.61 -9.78 -11.98
C LEU A 586 -16.13 -10.60 -13.21
N LEU A 587 -14.82 -10.92 -13.29
CA LEU A 587 -14.30 -11.85 -14.28
C LEU A 587 -14.51 -13.30 -13.84
N ASP A 588 -14.44 -13.58 -12.54
CA ASP A 588 -14.64 -14.94 -12.02
C ASP A 588 -16.09 -15.41 -12.09
N GLU A 589 -17.04 -14.49 -11.89
CA GLU A 589 -18.49 -14.70 -12.01
C GLU A 589 -19.02 -14.70 -13.47
N LEU A 590 -18.15 -14.70 -14.49
CA LEU A 590 -18.56 -14.66 -15.92
C LEU A 590 -19.35 -15.92 -16.35
N PRO A 591 -20.62 -15.78 -16.81
CA PRO A 591 -21.40 -16.91 -17.32
C PRO A 591 -21.01 -17.29 -18.75
N VAL A 592 -21.00 -18.59 -19.05
CA VAL A 592 -20.63 -19.13 -20.36
C VAL A 592 -21.84 -19.36 -21.26
N GLY A 593 -21.70 -19.14 -22.57
CA GLY A 593 -22.61 -19.60 -23.62
C GLY A 593 -23.57 -18.53 -24.16
N GLY A 594 -23.52 -18.30 -25.47
CA GLY A 594 -24.39 -17.39 -26.21
C GLY A 594 -23.95 -17.20 -27.67
N ALA A 595 -24.63 -16.31 -28.41
CA ALA A 595 -24.17 -15.76 -29.68
C ALA A 595 -23.34 -14.46 -29.47
N THR A 596 -22.78 -13.92 -30.56
CA THR A 596 -21.58 -13.07 -30.60
C THR A 596 -21.85 -11.68 -31.21
N PRO A 597 -22.61 -10.77 -30.54
CA PRO A 597 -22.95 -9.44 -31.04
C PRO A 597 -21.77 -8.44 -30.89
N LEU A 598 -20.65 -8.71 -31.57
CA LEU A 598 -19.41 -7.93 -31.51
C LEU A 598 -19.61 -6.44 -31.81
N ALA A 599 -20.46 -6.10 -32.79
CA ALA A 599 -20.75 -4.72 -33.18
C ALA A 599 -21.43 -3.91 -32.06
N ALA A 600 -22.31 -4.53 -31.27
CA ALA A 600 -22.90 -3.91 -30.08
C ALA A 600 -21.85 -3.66 -28.98
N GLY A 601 -20.90 -4.58 -28.82
CA GLY A 601 -19.77 -4.41 -27.91
C GLY A 601 -18.89 -3.21 -28.29
N LEU A 602 -18.48 -3.12 -29.56
CA LEU A 602 -17.67 -2.02 -30.09
C LEU A 602 -18.39 -0.66 -29.96
N MET A 603 -19.71 -0.61 -30.21
CA MET A 603 -20.51 0.60 -29.98
C MET A 603 -20.57 0.99 -28.50
N ARG A 604 -20.68 0.03 -27.57
CA ARG A 604 -20.67 0.32 -26.13
C ARG A 604 -19.29 0.81 -25.66
N ALA A 605 -18.20 0.28 -26.22
CA ALA A 605 -16.84 0.78 -26.00
C ALA A 605 -16.62 2.21 -26.55
N LEU A 606 -17.16 2.52 -27.74
CA LEU A 606 -17.12 3.87 -28.32
C LEU A 606 -17.85 4.90 -27.43
N ASN A 607 -19.00 4.54 -26.85
CA ASN A 607 -19.73 5.42 -25.94
C ASN A 607 -18.98 5.66 -24.62
N ILE A 608 -18.22 4.68 -24.13
CA ILE A 608 -17.41 4.81 -22.91
C ILE A 608 -16.14 5.63 -23.17
N SER A 609 -15.44 5.43 -24.29
CA SER A 609 -14.26 6.23 -24.67
C SER A 609 -14.62 7.71 -24.89
N ARG A 610 -15.76 8.02 -25.53
CA ARG A 610 -16.28 9.40 -25.67
C ARG A 610 -16.52 10.08 -24.32
N ARG A 611 -17.13 9.38 -23.35
CA ARG A 611 -17.33 9.90 -21.98
C ARG A 611 -16.00 10.13 -21.26
N ALA A 612 -15.07 9.19 -21.36
CA ALA A 612 -13.74 9.30 -20.76
C ALA A 612 -12.90 10.44 -21.34
N SER A 613 -13.06 10.74 -22.64
CA SER A 613 -12.42 11.89 -23.30
C SER A 613 -12.88 13.23 -22.72
N ILE A 614 -14.17 13.36 -22.41
CA ILE A 614 -14.75 14.53 -21.74
C ILE A 614 -14.19 14.67 -20.30
N GLU A 615 -13.99 13.55 -19.60
CA GLU A 615 -13.31 13.50 -18.29
C GLU A 615 -11.78 13.75 -18.35
N ARG A 616 -11.21 14.05 -19.53
CA ARG A 616 -9.77 14.26 -19.79
C ARG A 616 -8.89 13.01 -19.57
N ALA A 617 -9.42 11.80 -19.76
CA ALA A 617 -8.58 10.62 -19.92
C ALA A 617 -7.67 10.80 -21.15
N ARG A 618 -6.34 10.73 -20.96
CA ARG A 618 -5.36 11.12 -22.00
C ARG A 618 -5.05 10.06 -23.05
N ARG A 619 -5.41 8.80 -22.80
CA ARG A 619 -5.22 7.67 -23.70
C ARG A 619 -6.32 6.65 -23.36
N THR A 620 -7.03 6.13 -24.36
CA THR A 620 -7.97 5.03 -24.18
C THR A 620 -7.52 3.85 -25.01
N ASN A 621 -7.39 2.70 -24.36
CA ASN A 621 -6.98 1.45 -24.96
C ASN A 621 -8.17 0.50 -25.00
N LEU A 622 -8.45 -0.09 -26.15
CA LEU A 622 -9.49 -1.11 -26.35
C LEU A 622 -8.81 -2.46 -26.56
N VAL A 623 -9.03 -3.40 -25.66
CA VAL A 623 -8.52 -4.77 -25.76
C VAL A 623 -9.70 -5.70 -26.02
N VAL A 624 -9.70 -6.40 -27.15
CA VAL A 624 -10.80 -7.28 -27.58
C VAL A 624 -10.34 -8.73 -27.52
N PHE A 625 -10.98 -9.53 -26.65
CA PHE A 625 -10.87 -10.99 -26.64
C PHE A 625 -12.07 -11.56 -27.39
N THR A 626 -11.86 -12.21 -28.53
CA THR A 626 -12.92 -12.83 -29.34
C THR A 626 -12.37 -13.92 -30.24
N ASP A 627 -13.24 -14.85 -30.66
CA ASP A 627 -12.94 -15.78 -31.75
C ASP A 627 -13.16 -15.17 -33.14
N GLY A 628 -13.62 -13.92 -33.23
CA GLY A 628 -13.81 -13.16 -34.46
C GLY A 628 -15.15 -13.40 -35.17
N ARG A 629 -15.97 -14.35 -34.72
CA ARG A 629 -17.20 -14.80 -35.41
C ARG A 629 -18.38 -13.86 -35.18
N ALA A 630 -18.28 -12.64 -35.69
CA ALA A 630 -19.37 -11.67 -35.68
C ALA A 630 -20.60 -12.21 -36.43
N ASN A 631 -21.64 -12.58 -35.67
CA ASN A 631 -22.80 -13.34 -36.17
C ASN A 631 -24.16 -12.67 -35.88
N VAL A 632 -24.17 -11.45 -35.34
CA VAL A 632 -25.38 -10.65 -35.10
C VAL A 632 -25.16 -9.20 -35.59
N PRO A 633 -26.03 -8.65 -36.46
CA PRO A 633 -26.00 -7.25 -36.88
C PRO A 633 -26.57 -6.31 -35.79
N LEU A 634 -26.31 -5.00 -35.90
CA LEU A 634 -26.84 -3.97 -35.01
C LEU A 634 -28.32 -3.63 -35.24
N ALA A 635 -28.83 -3.86 -36.45
CA ALA A 635 -30.24 -3.69 -36.80
C ALA A 635 -30.82 -5.04 -37.25
N GLU A 636 -32.12 -5.28 -37.05
CA GLU A 636 -32.75 -6.49 -37.58
C GLU A 636 -32.67 -6.52 -39.11
N SER A 637 -31.96 -7.52 -39.62
CA SER A 637 -31.76 -7.67 -41.06
C SER A 637 -33.00 -8.29 -41.70
N LEU A 638 -33.52 -7.62 -42.72
CA LEU A 638 -34.66 -8.09 -43.51
C LEU A 638 -34.28 -9.21 -44.49
N THR A 639 -32.99 -9.50 -44.67
CA THR A 639 -32.49 -10.52 -45.60
C THR A 639 -32.28 -11.87 -44.93
N LYS A 640 -32.84 -12.94 -45.51
CA LYS A 640 -32.62 -14.33 -45.09
C LYS A 640 -31.35 -14.97 -45.69
N ASP A 641 -30.62 -14.25 -46.54
CA ASP A 641 -29.36 -14.71 -47.14
C ASP A 641 -28.17 -14.52 -46.18
N GLY A 642 -27.49 -15.62 -45.86
CA GLY A 642 -26.31 -15.64 -45.00
C GLY A 642 -25.06 -15.00 -45.61
N ALA A 643 -24.98 -14.84 -46.95
CA ALA A 643 -23.89 -14.12 -47.60
C ALA A 643 -24.08 -12.60 -47.49
N ALA A 644 -25.26 -12.08 -47.83
CA ALA A 644 -25.63 -10.68 -47.63
C ALA A 644 -25.47 -10.25 -46.16
N LEU A 645 -25.96 -11.06 -45.21
CA LEU A 645 -25.87 -10.79 -43.76
C LEU A 645 -24.41 -10.66 -43.27
N LYS A 646 -23.49 -11.51 -43.75
CA LYS A 646 -22.07 -11.42 -43.41
C LYS A 646 -21.41 -10.15 -43.93
N ASN A 647 -21.80 -9.68 -45.12
CA ASN A 647 -21.28 -8.43 -45.67
C ASN A 647 -21.82 -7.20 -44.90
N GLN A 648 -23.11 -7.19 -44.55
CA GLN A 648 -23.70 -6.16 -43.68
C GLN A 648 -22.93 -6.01 -42.36
N ILE A 649 -22.69 -7.13 -41.65
CA ILE A 649 -21.96 -7.14 -40.36
C ILE A 649 -20.52 -6.62 -40.52
N ARG A 650 -19.82 -6.98 -41.60
CA ARG A 650 -18.46 -6.46 -41.89
C ARG A 650 -18.44 -4.95 -42.09
N ASP A 651 -19.42 -4.40 -42.80
CA ASP A 651 -19.48 -2.96 -43.07
C ASP A 651 -19.97 -2.14 -41.86
N GLU A 652 -20.81 -2.72 -41.00
CA GLU A 652 -21.10 -2.16 -39.67
C GLU A 652 -19.82 -2.06 -38.82
N ILE A 653 -19.04 -3.15 -38.71
CA ILE A 653 -17.76 -3.15 -37.96
C ILE A 653 -16.77 -2.14 -38.56
N ARG A 654 -16.68 -2.01 -39.89
CA ARG A 654 -15.85 -1.00 -40.57
C ARG A 654 -16.19 0.43 -40.19
N ARG A 655 -17.48 0.78 -40.13
CA ARG A 655 -17.96 2.12 -39.72
C ARG A 655 -17.61 2.41 -38.25
N ILE A 656 -17.79 1.43 -37.37
CA ILE A 656 -17.48 1.57 -35.94
C ILE A 656 -15.97 1.70 -35.72
N GLY A 657 -15.15 0.88 -36.39
CA GLY A 657 -13.69 0.92 -36.30
C GLY A 657 -13.08 2.22 -36.84
N ALA A 658 -13.60 2.76 -37.95
CA ALA A 658 -13.25 4.11 -38.40
C ALA A 658 -13.56 5.18 -37.34
N THR A 659 -14.70 5.05 -36.65
CA THR A 659 -15.11 6.00 -35.60
C THR A 659 -14.27 5.89 -34.32
N LEU A 660 -13.86 4.67 -33.93
CA LEU A 660 -12.95 4.43 -32.81
C LEU A 660 -11.55 5.00 -33.07
N ARG A 661 -11.03 4.84 -34.29
CA ARG A 661 -9.77 5.48 -34.73
C ARG A 661 -9.85 7.01 -34.70
N GLY A 662 -10.94 7.59 -35.21
CA GLY A 662 -11.19 9.03 -35.15
C GLY A 662 -11.30 9.58 -33.72
N ALA A 663 -11.67 8.75 -32.75
CA ALA A 663 -11.67 9.08 -31.32
C ALA A 663 -10.31 8.88 -30.62
N GLY A 664 -9.25 8.49 -31.34
CA GLY A 664 -7.91 8.29 -30.79
C GLY A 664 -7.76 7.06 -29.88
N VAL A 665 -8.62 6.05 -30.06
CA VAL A 665 -8.57 4.80 -29.27
C VAL A 665 -7.51 3.87 -29.86
N THR A 666 -6.50 3.50 -29.06
CA THR A 666 -5.52 2.46 -29.43
C THR A 666 -6.11 1.07 -29.19
N SER A 667 -6.08 0.18 -30.18
CA SER A 667 -6.69 -1.16 -30.08
C SER A 667 -5.70 -2.32 -30.15
N LEU A 668 -6.00 -3.38 -29.39
CA LEU A 668 -5.37 -4.70 -29.46
C LEU A 668 -6.47 -5.76 -29.60
N VAL A 669 -6.36 -6.64 -30.60
CA VAL A 669 -7.22 -7.81 -30.75
C VAL A 669 -6.42 -9.05 -30.35
N ILE A 670 -7.02 -9.88 -29.48
CA ILE A 670 -6.45 -11.14 -28.99
C ILE A 670 -7.35 -12.28 -29.49
N ASP A 671 -6.86 -13.04 -30.47
CA ASP A 671 -7.54 -14.23 -30.98
C ASP A 671 -7.44 -15.38 -29.97
N THR A 672 -8.61 -15.95 -29.63
CA THR A 672 -8.77 -17.09 -28.71
C THR A 672 -8.91 -18.43 -29.43
N GLN A 673 -8.73 -18.46 -30.75
CA GLN A 673 -8.68 -19.68 -31.57
C GLN A 673 -7.24 -20.24 -31.70
N ASN A 674 -7.15 -21.56 -31.86
CA ASN A 674 -5.88 -22.22 -32.17
C ASN A 674 -5.45 -21.92 -33.62
N ARG A 675 -4.13 -21.96 -33.86
CA ARG A 675 -3.48 -21.65 -35.14
C ARG A 675 -3.96 -22.50 -36.34
N PHE A 676 -4.61 -23.64 -36.08
CA PHE A 676 -5.16 -24.55 -37.09
C PHE A 676 -6.64 -24.32 -37.42
N THR A 677 -7.34 -23.39 -36.73
CA THR A 677 -8.78 -23.16 -36.92
C THR A 677 -9.17 -21.72 -37.26
N SER A 678 -8.24 -20.76 -37.17
CA SER A 678 -8.54 -19.34 -37.38
C SER A 678 -8.67 -18.99 -38.87
N ASN A 679 -9.86 -18.53 -39.27
CA ASN A 679 -10.19 -18.09 -40.64
C ASN A 679 -9.77 -16.64 -40.92
N GLY A 680 -8.82 -16.08 -40.18
CA GLY A 680 -8.36 -14.68 -40.32
C GLY A 680 -9.32 -13.62 -39.77
N GLU A 681 -10.44 -14.01 -39.15
CA GLU A 681 -11.49 -13.08 -38.70
C GLU A 681 -10.99 -12.10 -37.61
N GLY A 682 -10.10 -12.53 -36.73
CA GLY A 682 -9.42 -11.66 -35.75
C GLY A 682 -8.42 -10.68 -36.38
N GLN A 683 -7.77 -11.04 -37.49
CA GLN A 683 -6.86 -10.15 -38.23
C GLN A 683 -7.64 -9.05 -38.95
N PHE A 684 -8.72 -9.42 -39.65
CA PHE A 684 -9.67 -8.46 -40.24
C PHE A 684 -10.19 -7.46 -39.21
N LEU A 685 -10.50 -7.90 -37.98
CA LEU A 685 -10.92 -7.01 -36.90
C LEU A 685 -9.78 -6.06 -36.48
N ALA A 686 -8.56 -6.55 -36.33
CA ALA A 686 -7.41 -5.72 -35.96
C ALA A 686 -7.13 -4.62 -36.99
N GLU A 687 -7.09 -4.96 -38.29
CA GLU A 687 -6.97 -3.99 -39.40
C GLU A 687 -8.12 -2.99 -39.41
N THR A 688 -9.35 -3.47 -39.17
CA THR A 688 -10.55 -2.64 -39.17
C THR A 688 -10.60 -1.66 -38.00
N LEU A 689 -9.97 -1.99 -36.86
CA LEU A 689 -9.75 -1.07 -35.74
C LEU A 689 -8.45 -0.24 -35.88
N GLY A 690 -7.54 -0.61 -36.78
CA GLY A 690 -6.17 -0.04 -36.85
C GLY A 690 -5.31 -0.42 -35.64
N GLY A 691 -5.57 -1.59 -35.06
CA GLY A 691 -4.89 -2.11 -33.88
C GLY A 691 -3.77 -3.11 -34.18
N ARG A 692 -3.12 -3.56 -33.11
CA ARG A 692 -2.26 -4.75 -33.15
C ARG A 692 -3.12 -6.03 -33.05
N TYR A 693 -2.60 -7.12 -33.60
CA TYR A 693 -3.16 -8.46 -33.50
C TYR A 693 -2.20 -9.35 -32.68
N ALA A 694 -2.74 -10.16 -31.78
CA ALA A 694 -2.01 -11.16 -31.01
C ALA A 694 -2.83 -12.46 -30.91
N GLN A 695 -2.18 -13.60 -30.69
CA GLN A 695 -2.83 -14.91 -30.59
C GLN A 695 -2.33 -15.68 -29.36
N LEU A 696 -3.25 -16.26 -28.60
CA LEU A 696 -2.88 -17.13 -27.47
C LEU A 696 -2.21 -18.44 -27.98
N PRO A 697 -1.22 -19.00 -27.26
CA PRO A 697 -0.77 -18.64 -25.93
C PRO A 697 0.53 -17.80 -25.91
N GLN A 698 0.83 -17.00 -26.96
CA GLN A 698 2.06 -16.19 -26.94
C GLN A 698 2.02 -15.17 -25.79
N LEU A 699 3.06 -15.20 -24.95
CA LEU A 699 3.22 -14.29 -23.81
C LEU A 699 3.37 -12.85 -24.31
N ILE A 700 2.31 -12.06 -24.17
CA ILE A 700 2.25 -10.68 -24.66
C ILE A 700 3.36 -9.85 -24.00
N SER A 701 4.36 -9.47 -24.79
CA SER A 701 5.55 -8.76 -24.31
C SER A 701 5.24 -7.31 -23.95
N GLU A 702 6.07 -6.69 -23.11
CA GLU A 702 5.86 -5.30 -22.68
C GLU A 702 5.95 -4.29 -23.83
N SER A 703 6.69 -4.62 -24.88
CA SER A 703 6.79 -3.89 -26.15
C SER A 703 5.50 -3.90 -26.98
N GLU A 704 4.71 -4.96 -26.94
CA GLU A 704 3.55 -5.15 -27.83
C GLU A 704 2.30 -4.40 -27.35
N LEU A 705 2.32 -3.86 -26.13
CA LEU A 705 1.20 -3.15 -25.49
C LEU A 705 1.30 -1.61 -25.49
N LEU A 706 2.42 -1.03 -25.94
CA LEU A 706 2.75 0.42 -25.81
C LEU A 706 2.66 1.24 -27.11
#